data_AF-A0A5C8P9V8-F1
#
_entry.id   AF-A0A5C8P9V8-F1
#
_cell.length_a   1.000
_cell.length_b   1.000
_cell.length_c   1.000
_cell.angle_alpha   90.00
_cell.angle_beta   90.00
_cell.angle_gamma   90.00
#
_symmetry.space_group_name_H-M   'P 1'
#
loop_
_entity.id
_entity.type
_entity.pdbx_description
1 polymer ?
#
loop_
_entity_poly.entity_id
_entity_poly.type
_entity_poly.pdbx_seq_one_letter_code
_entity_poly.pdbx_strand_id
1 'polypeptide(L)'
;MFQEIQEIGRSTVSFILSAANILVREEFPGYVALGLVALLAICTILFIRQTSRQERAVAWLTRQIESSHSGADFSRDIDRLSAAIDQGGSNRYRHNLARAWLKYRETLVPHEEDGKIILRNAVRPSTFLNPEDLGFGVGGWRIMPGLFVSVGLFLTFLGLIAALQSLGGRAAIDSAAMQELLSVASAKFIMSLTGLFCSIVFTIFLRIFYGRLEKAIHDLCGAIERHLTYISLEALAAEQLNATREQREHFRLIGMELVAEIGRPLREELPAAIQNSIADAMAPIVEKVGKMGTEGVGDMVSGLSSQLTDSIGLALSEASQKISDASDRLGSLADRFDQSSGRIGSEMEGVTERVAQAVEDLRAALMNTAEVTGGTFSEGAEKLLSVMNRTLEGIRDNTGEGARAMSAAADDMRRAAASFKQEIEAATRTGTETAQERMKLASQQVADQIGNAGKDVAEVFNRTSAEIARVAEDVSQRAGAGLLAPLAEIGTRLEALINQLNQGASDMRRMSDGVRAGADASEKAAGTFKGAAAELVAAATPVKSIADRMDSSIRQLTDSTQRVASTVTRSAEATADSAASALAAAREILGSETKAIESALGGVTVMLERLRGQGDRLDDMDGKLGQAFELYTENVEKAVQGMFGHVRDMQNRLSPALDTMREIVEQAEQFAPQSRRA
;
A
#
# COMPACT_ATOMS: atom_id res chain seq x y z
N MET A 1 1.44 61.13 -25.62
CA MET A 1 0.69 60.06 -24.93
C MET A 1 -0.82 60.09 -25.16
N PHE A 2 -1.60 61.07 -24.66
CA PHE A 2 -3.08 61.05 -24.86
C PHE A 2 -3.53 61.25 -26.32
N GLN A 3 -2.81 62.10 -27.08
CA GLN A 3 -3.06 62.29 -28.52
C GLN A 3 -2.66 61.07 -29.36
N GLU A 4 -1.55 60.42 -29.03
CA GLU A 4 -1.11 59.18 -29.70
C GLU A 4 -2.09 58.02 -29.45
N ILE A 5 -2.63 57.89 -28.23
CA ILE A 5 -3.68 56.91 -27.91
C ILE A 5 -4.96 57.20 -28.71
N GLN A 6 -5.33 58.47 -28.88
CA GLN A 6 -6.49 58.84 -29.71
C GLN A 6 -6.27 58.57 -31.20
N GLU A 7 -5.06 58.76 -31.71
CA GLU A 7 -4.70 58.50 -33.11
C GLU A 7 -4.66 57.00 -33.40
N ILE A 8 -4.09 56.19 -32.49
CA ILE A 8 -4.16 54.73 -32.52
C ILE A 8 -5.62 54.26 -32.47
N GLY A 9 -6.44 54.86 -31.60
CA GLY A 9 -7.87 54.56 -31.51
C GLY A 9 -8.63 54.82 -32.82
N ARG A 10 -8.41 55.99 -33.45
CA ARG A 10 -9.03 56.34 -34.74
C ARG A 10 -8.56 55.42 -35.87
N SER A 11 -7.27 55.11 -35.92
CA SER A 11 -6.71 54.18 -36.91
C SER A 11 -7.31 52.78 -36.75
N THR A 12 -7.47 52.30 -35.51
CA THR A 12 -8.06 50.99 -35.21
C THR A 12 -9.53 50.93 -35.64
N VAL A 13 -10.30 51.96 -35.31
CA VAL A 13 -11.71 52.06 -35.74
C VAL A 13 -11.80 52.12 -37.26
N SER A 14 -10.99 52.95 -37.92
CA SER A 14 -10.98 53.04 -39.39
C SER A 14 -10.62 51.70 -40.06
N PHE A 15 -9.69 50.95 -39.49
CA PHE A 15 -9.32 49.62 -39.98
C PHE A 15 -10.48 48.62 -39.85
N ILE A 16 -11.10 48.55 -38.67
CA ILE A 16 -12.25 47.67 -38.42
C ILE A 16 -13.39 48.02 -39.37
N LEU A 17 -13.69 49.31 -39.55
CA LEU A 17 -14.76 49.76 -40.43
C LEU A 17 -14.45 49.51 -41.91
N SER A 18 -13.19 49.65 -42.34
CA SER A 18 -12.77 49.28 -43.69
C SER A 18 -12.97 47.79 -43.97
N ALA A 19 -12.57 46.93 -43.02
CA ALA A 19 -12.82 45.49 -43.08
C ALA A 19 -14.32 45.16 -43.05
N ALA A 20 -15.10 45.88 -42.24
CA ALA A 20 -16.55 45.72 -42.13
C ALA A 20 -17.28 46.14 -43.41
N ASN A 21 -16.78 47.15 -44.13
CA ASN A 21 -17.42 47.65 -45.35
C ASN A 21 -17.34 46.63 -46.51
N ILE A 22 -16.34 45.74 -46.50
CA ILE A 22 -16.28 44.61 -47.43
C ILE A 22 -17.48 43.67 -47.23
N LEU A 23 -17.95 43.53 -45.98
CA LEU A 23 -19.12 42.71 -45.66
C LEU A 23 -20.43 43.31 -46.14
N VAL A 24 -20.52 44.59 -46.54
CA VAL A 24 -21.80 45.23 -46.93
C VAL A 24 -22.32 44.72 -48.27
N ARG A 25 -21.43 44.30 -49.19
CA ARG A 25 -21.80 43.80 -50.53
C ARG A 25 -22.83 42.67 -50.48
N GLU A 26 -23.78 42.66 -51.41
CA GLU A 26 -24.89 41.69 -51.45
C GLU A 26 -24.43 40.23 -51.54
N GLU A 27 -23.33 39.96 -52.26
CA GLU A 27 -22.82 38.60 -52.46
C GLU A 27 -22.01 38.05 -51.27
N PHE A 28 -21.54 38.93 -50.38
CA PHE A 28 -20.56 38.56 -49.34
C PHE A 28 -21.07 37.54 -48.32
N PRO A 29 -22.33 37.62 -47.82
CA PRO A 29 -22.89 36.59 -46.95
C PRO A 29 -22.87 35.18 -47.57
N GLY A 30 -23.06 35.08 -48.90
CA GLY A 30 -22.99 33.82 -49.64
C GLY A 30 -21.57 33.24 -49.68
N TYR A 31 -20.56 34.06 -49.94
CA TYR A 31 -19.15 33.63 -49.91
C TYR A 31 -18.70 33.19 -48.51
N VAL A 32 -19.13 33.91 -47.46
CA VAL A 32 -18.86 33.51 -46.06
C VAL A 32 -19.53 32.18 -45.75
N ALA A 33 -20.78 31.99 -46.14
CA ALA A 33 -21.49 30.73 -45.93
C ALA A 33 -20.78 29.55 -46.64
N LEU A 34 -20.40 29.73 -47.91
CA LEU A 34 -19.61 28.74 -48.66
C LEU A 34 -18.25 28.46 -48.02
N GLY A 35 -17.55 29.49 -47.55
CA GLY A 35 -16.28 29.36 -46.84
C GLY A 35 -16.41 28.57 -45.54
N LEU A 36 -17.45 28.84 -44.74
CA LEU A 36 -17.73 28.10 -43.51
C LEU A 36 -18.07 26.62 -43.78
N VAL A 37 -18.86 26.34 -44.82
CA VAL A 37 -19.20 24.97 -45.23
C VAL A 37 -17.98 24.22 -45.78
N ALA A 38 -17.12 24.88 -46.57
CA ALA A 38 -15.87 24.30 -47.05
C ALA A 38 -14.91 23.99 -45.88
N LEU A 39 -14.80 24.91 -44.92
CA LEU A 39 -14.01 24.71 -43.71
C LEU A 39 -14.58 23.55 -42.87
N LEU A 40 -15.90 23.47 -42.72
CA LEU A 40 -16.57 22.34 -42.07
C LEU A 40 -16.20 21.02 -42.74
N ALA A 41 -16.26 20.94 -44.07
CA ALA A 41 -15.91 19.72 -44.80
C ALA A 41 -14.44 19.33 -44.57
N ILE A 42 -13.51 20.28 -44.64
CA ILE A 42 -12.08 20.05 -44.39
C ILE A 42 -11.85 19.56 -42.95
N CYS A 43 -12.39 20.28 -41.96
CA CYS A 43 -12.28 19.92 -40.55
C CYS A 43 -12.85 18.52 -40.27
N THR A 44 -14.02 18.21 -40.84
CA THR A 44 -14.68 16.90 -40.69
C THR A 44 -13.84 15.80 -41.32
N ILE A 45 -13.31 15.99 -42.53
CA ILE A 45 -12.44 15.00 -43.20
C ILE A 45 -11.15 14.77 -42.41
N LEU A 46 -10.50 15.83 -41.93
CA LEU A 46 -9.27 15.72 -41.14
C LEU A 46 -9.54 14.97 -39.82
N PHE A 47 -10.62 15.31 -39.12
CA PHE A 47 -11.02 14.63 -37.89
C PHE A 47 -11.33 13.16 -38.13
N ILE A 48 -12.15 12.83 -39.14
CA ILE A 48 -12.47 11.44 -39.50
C ILE A 48 -11.19 10.66 -39.84
N ARG A 49 -10.28 11.24 -40.65
CA ARG A 49 -9.02 10.56 -41.01
C ARG A 49 -8.13 10.31 -39.80
N GLN A 50 -8.06 11.25 -38.86
CA GLN A 50 -7.31 11.09 -37.61
C GLN A 50 -7.92 9.97 -36.75
N THR A 51 -9.22 10.05 -36.47
CA THR A 51 -9.94 9.11 -35.61
C THR A 51 -9.98 7.71 -36.21
N SER A 52 -10.20 7.56 -37.52
CA SER A 52 -10.12 6.26 -38.18
C SER A 52 -8.73 5.65 -38.17
N ARG A 53 -7.66 6.44 -38.14
CA ARG A 53 -6.29 5.91 -37.96
C ARG A 53 -6.07 5.41 -36.53
N GLN A 54 -6.62 6.09 -35.53
CA GLN A 54 -6.60 5.65 -34.14
C GLN A 54 -7.42 4.35 -33.97
N GLU A 55 -8.65 4.30 -34.50
CA GLU A 55 -9.52 3.11 -34.46
C GLU A 55 -8.85 1.90 -35.12
N ARG A 56 -8.18 2.08 -36.27
CA ARG A 56 -7.40 1.01 -36.91
C ARG A 56 -6.18 0.57 -36.10
N ALA A 57 -5.58 1.47 -35.31
CA ALA A 57 -4.46 1.12 -34.44
C ALA A 57 -4.95 0.29 -33.24
N VAL A 58 -6.09 0.68 -32.65
CA VAL A 58 -6.75 -0.08 -31.58
C VAL A 58 -7.17 -1.45 -32.09
N ALA A 59 -7.86 -1.53 -33.23
CA ALA A 59 -8.28 -2.78 -33.84
C ALA A 59 -7.09 -3.68 -34.23
N TRP A 60 -5.94 -3.11 -34.58
CA TRP A 60 -4.73 -3.89 -34.80
C TRP A 60 -4.25 -4.54 -33.50
N LEU A 61 -4.21 -3.80 -32.39
CA LEU A 61 -3.82 -4.37 -31.10
C LEU A 61 -4.82 -5.42 -30.62
N THR A 62 -6.12 -5.16 -30.76
CA THR A 62 -7.19 -6.14 -30.42
C THR A 62 -6.96 -7.47 -31.14
N ARG A 63 -6.64 -7.44 -32.44
CA ARG A 63 -6.35 -8.67 -33.20
C ARG A 63 -5.10 -9.39 -32.73
N GLN A 64 -4.08 -8.67 -32.24
CA GLN A 64 -2.90 -9.33 -31.64
C GLN A 64 -3.30 -10.06 -30.36
N ILE A 65 -4.09 -9.43 -29.49
CA ILE A 65 -4.58 -10.04 -28.26
C ILE A 65 -5.47 -11.26 -28.55
N GLU A 66 -6.44 -11.14 -29.46
CA GLU A 66 -7.39 -12.20 -29.81
C GLU A 66 -6.77 -13.37 -30.59
N SER A 67 -5.52 -13.25 -31.07
CA SER A 67 -4.83 -14.35 -31.75
C SER A 67 -4.46 -15.51 -30.82
N SER A 68 -4.53 -15.31 -29.50
CA SER A 68 -4.27 -16.34 -28.49
C SER A 68 -5.57 -17.00 -28.04
N HIS A 69 -5.68 -18.32 -28.17
CA HIS A 69 -6.95 -19.04 -27.96
C HIS A 69 -7.33 -19.29 -26.49
N SER A 70 -6.40 -19.26 -25.53
CA SER A 70 -6.66 -19.51 -24.10
C SER A 70 -5.85 -18.60 -23.17
N GLY A 71 -6.31 -18.38 -21.94
CA GLY A 71 -5.59 -17.57 -20.94
C GLY A 71 -4.25 -18.18 -20.49
N ALA A 72 -4.14 -19.50 -20.47
CA ALA A 72 -2.87 -20.19 -20.16
C ALA A 72 -1.85 -20.08 -21.31
N ASP A 73 -2.32 -20.16 -22.56
CA ASP A 73 -1.46 -19.95 -23.74
C ASP A 73 -1.07 -18.47 -23.86
N PHE A 74 -1.99 -17.56 -23.54
CA PHE A 74 -1.73 -16.12 -23.49
C PHE A 74 -0.62 -15.79 -22.48
N SER A 75 -0.68 -16.38 -21.28
CA SER A 75 0.36 -16.21 -20.26
C SER A 75 1.72 -16.75 -20.70
N ARG A 76 1.76 -17.85 -21.45
CA ARG A 76 3.00 -18.48 -21.91
C ARG A 76 3.65 -17.68 -23.05
N ASP A 77 2.85 -17.19 -23.98
CA ASP A 77 3.34 -16.47 -25.16
C ASP A 77 3.35 -14.94 -25.00
N ILE A 78 3.10 -14.42 -23.79
CA ILE A 78 2.97 -12.98 -23.54
C ILE A 78 4.21 -12.18 -23.93
N ASP A 79 5.40 -12.79 -23.80
CA ASP A 79 6.68 -12.17 -24.17
C ASP A 79 6.81 -12.04 -25.68
N ARG A 80 6.41 -13.08 -26.42
CA ARG A 80 6.38 -13.08 -27.89
C ARG A 80 5.34 -12.10 -28.41
N LEU A 81 4.15 -12.10 -27.80
CA LEU A 81 3.08 -11.17 -28.12
C LEU A 81 3.53 -9.72 -27.89
N SER A 82 4.18 -9.44 -26.77
CA SER A 82 4.69 -8.10 -26.44
C SER A 82 5.79 -7.65 -27.41
N ALA A 83 6.69 -8.56 -27.79
CA ALA A 83 7.71 -8.27 -28.80
C ALA A 83 7.07 -7.99 -30.19
N ALA A 84 6.04 -8.73 -30.58
CA ALA A 84 5.30 -8.50 -31.82
C ALA A 84 4.54 -7.16 -31.80
N ILE A 85 3.98 -6.78 -30.65
CA ILE A 85 3.31 -5.48 -30.46
C ILE A 85 4.31 -4.34 -30.55
N ASP A 86 5.48 -4.46 -29.92
CA ASP A 86 6.52 -3.44 -29.95
C ASP A 86 7.09 -3.24 -31.37
N GLN A 87 7.42 -4.34 -32.06
CA GLN A 87 7.89 -4.33 -33.46
C GLN A 87 6.82 -3.85 -34.45
N GLY A 88 5.54 -4.07 -34.16
CA GLY A 88 4.41 -3.66 -35.01
C GLY A 88 4.07 -2.16 -34.97
N GLY A 89 4.82 -1.37 -34.18
CA GLY A 89 4.70 0.06 -33.94
C GLY A 89 5.01 0.99 -35.14
N SER A 90 4.53 0.66 -36.34
CA SER A 90 4.81 1.37 -37.61
C SER A 90 4.31 2.83 -37.69
N ASN A 91 3.43 3.26 -36.80
CA ASN A 91 2.90 4.63 -36.79
C ASN A 91 2.74 5.11 -35.33
N ARG A 92 2.79 6.43 -35.11
CA ARG A 92 2.65 7.09 -33.81
C ARG A 92 1.52 6.50 -32.95
N TYR A 93 0.34 6.27 -33.53
CA TYR A 93 -0.80 5.71 -32.77
C TYR A 93 -0.54 4.28 -32.28
N ARG A 94 0.08 3.43 -33.11
CA ARG A 94 0.45 2.06 -32.70
C ARG A 94 1.59 2.08 -31.70
N HIS A 95 2.56 2.98 -31.86
CA HIS A 95 3.66 3.13 -30.91
C HIS A 95 3.16 3.56 -29.51
N ASN A 96 2.19 4.48 -29.44
CA ASN A 96 1.56 4.86 -28.18
C ASN A 96 0.83 3.68 -27.52
N LEU A 97 0.07 2.90 -28.31
CA LEU A 97 -0.60 1.69 -27.83
C LEU A 97 0.39 0.61 -27.38
N ALA A 98 1.47 0.39 -28.12
CA ALA A 98 2.52 -0.56 -27.75
C ALA A 98 3.20 -0.17 -26.43
N ARG A 99 3.49 1.12 -26.24
CA ARG A 99 4.05 1.64 -24.99
C ARG A 99 3.07 1.48 -23.82
N ALA A 100 1.79 1.78 -24.03
CA ALA A 100 0.76 1.58 -23.02
C ALA A 100 0.60 0.09 -22.65
N TRP A 101 0.67 -0.80 -23.65
CA TRP A 101 0.68 -2.24 -23.46
C TRP A 101 1.88 -2.71 -22.62
N LEU A 102 3.09 -2.24 -22.91
CA LEU A 102 4.29 -2.61 -22.14
C LEU A 102 4.17 -2.18 -20.67
N LYS A 103 3.73 -0.94 -20.40
CA LYS A 103 3.48 -0.47 -19.03
C LYS A 103 2.39 -1.27 -18.32
N TYR A 104 1.32 -1.61 -19.03
CA TYR A 104 0.27 -2.46 -18.48
C TYR A 104 0.80 -3.86 -18.15
N ARG A 105 1.62 -4.46 -19.03
CA ARG A 105 2.24 -5.77 -18.81
C ARG A 105 3.11 -5.81 -17.55
N GLU A 106 3.80 -4.72 -17.21
CA GLU A 106 4.59 -4.63 -15.97
C GLU A 106 3.73 -4.82 -14.70
N THR A 107 2.41 -4.64 -14.79
CA THR A 107 1.49 -4.84 -13.66
C THR A 107 0.94 -6.26 -13.53
N LEU A 108 1.27 -7.15 -14.46
CA LEU A 108 0.79 -8.54 -14.42
C LEU A 108 1.53 -9.33 -13.35
N VAL A 109 0.78 -10.10 -12.56
CA VAL A 109 1.31 -10.85 -11.43
C VAL A 109 1.23 -12.34 -11.75
N PRO A 110 2.32 -13.11 -11.58
CA PRO A 110 2.27 -14.56 -11.68
C PRO A 110 1.47 -15.13 -10.51
N HIS A 111 0.52 -16.00 -10.82
CA HIS A 111 -0.31 -16.68 -9.84
C HIS A 111 -0.29 -18.19 -10.15
N GLU A 112 -0.03 -19.00 -9.14
CA GLU A 112 0.02 -20.45 -9.28
C GLU A 112 -1.36 -21.05 -9.02
N GLU A 113 -1.91 -21.77 -10.00
CA GLU A 113 -3.20 -22.46 -9.89
C GLU A 113 -3.02 -23.87 -10.46
N ASP A 114 -3.37 -24.91 -9.68
CA ASP A 114 -3.20 -26.32 -10.04
C ASP A 114 -1.78 -26.70 -10.52
N GLY A 115 -0.74 -26.11 -9.90
CA GLY A 115 0.66 -26.35 -10.25
C GLY A 115 1.11 -25.71 -11.57
N LYS A 116 0.33 -24.77 -12.11
CA LYS A 116 0.68 -23.97 -13.30
C LYS A 116 0.71 -22.50 -12.96
N ILE A 117 1.78 -21.82 -13.37
CA ILE A 117 1.89 -20.37 -13.25
C ILE A 117 1.09 -19.73 -14.40
N ILE A 118 0.03 -19.02 -14.04
CA ILE A 118 -0.77 -18.18 -14.94
C ILE A 118 -0.61 -16.72 -14.55
N LEU A 119 -0.45 -15.84 -15.53
CA LEU A 119 -0.44 -14.40 -15.29
C LEU A 119 -1.86 -13.90 -15.07
N ARG A 120 -2.05 -13.17 -13.97
CA ARG A 120 -3.32 -12.52 -13.62
C ARG A 120 -3.17 -11.01 -13.65
N ASN A 121 -4.31 -10.36 -13.83
CA ASN A 121 -4.38 -8.93 -13.93
C ASN A 121 -4.53 -8.29 -12.53
N ALA A 122 -3.56 -7.50 -12.08
CA ALA A 122 -3.64 -6.78 -10.80
C ALA A 122 -4.30 -5.39 -10.92
N VAL A 123 -4.25 -4.78 -12.11
CA VAL A 123 -4.82 -3.45 -12.37
C VAL A 123 -5.66 -3.50 -13.65
N ARG A 124 -6.83 -2.86 -13.68
CA ARG A 124 -7.67 -2.88 -14.89
C ARG A 124 -6.93 -2.29 -16.11
N PRO A 125 -7.05 -2.87 -17.31
CA PRO A 125 -6.34 -2.38 -18.50
C PRO A 125 -6.77 -0.96 -18.88
N SER A 126 -8.01 -0.60 -18.58
CA SER A 126 -8.55 0.76 -18.80
C SER A 126 -7.75 1.85 -18.09
N THR A 127 -7.00 1.53 -17.03
CA THR A 127 -6.14 2.51 -16.36
C THR A 127 -4.98 2.96 -17.26
N PHE A 128 -4.48 2.09 -18.14
CA PHE A 128 -3.37 2.39 -19.05
C PHE A 128 -3.83 2.61 -20.49
N LEU A 129 -4.90 1.93 -20.90
CA LEU A 129 -5.50 1.97 -22.23
C LEU A 129 -6.75 2.86 -22.20
N ASN A 130 -6.60 4.11 -21.77
CA ASN A 130 -7.65 5.11 -21.85
C ASN A 130 -7.38 6.13 -22.98
N PRO A 131 -8.42 6.79 -23.52
CA PRO A 131 -8.25 7.75 -24.61
C PRO A 131 -7.33 8.93 -24.25
N GLU A 132 -7.27 9.34 -23.00
CA GLU A 132 -6.52 10.51 -22.56
C GLU A 132 -5.00 10.22 -22.56
N ASP A 133 -4.57 9.16 -21.88
CA ASP A 133 -3.17 8.74 -21.78
C ASP A 133 -2.59 8.28 -23.11
N LEU A 134 -3.42 7.71 -23.99
CA LEU A 134 -3.02 7.36 -25.36
C LEU A 134 -2.83 8.58 -26.27
N GLY A 135 -3.27 9.77 -25.83
CA GLY A 135 -3.32 10.98 -26.65
C GLY A 135 -4.38 10.89 -27.76
N PHE A 136 -5.43 10.11 -27.53
CA PHE A 136 -6.53 9.85 -28.45
C PHE A 136 -7.78 10.67 -28.12
N GLY A 137 -7.74 11.46 -27.05
CA GLY A 137 -8.79 12.40 -26.68
C GLY A 137 -9.11 13.41 -27.80
N VAL A 138 -10.30 14.00 -27.70
CA VAL A 138 -10.82 15.01 -28.66
C VAL A 138 -9.88 16.23 -28.76
N GLY A 139 -9.21 16.60 -27.67
CA GLY A 139 -8.22 17.68 -27.63
C GLY A 139 -8.76 19.00 -28.20
N GLY A 140 -8.01 19.61 -29.11
CA GLY A 140 -8.36 20.89 -29.74
C GLY A 140 -9.61 20.86 -30.62
N TRP A 141 -10.07 19.69 -31.07
CA TRP A 141 -11.30 19.57 -31.86
C TRP A 141 -12.56 19.95 -31.08
N ARG A 142 -12.50 19.94 -29.73
CA ARG A 142 -13.61 20.35 -28.86
C ARG A 142 -14.01 21.82 -29.03
N ILE A 143 -13.08 22.66 -29.49
CA ILE A 143 -13.28 24.12 -29.62
C ILE A 143 -13.94 24.48 -30.95
N MET A 144 -13.82 23.63 -31.98
CA MET A 144 -14.30 23.94 -33.34
C MET A 144 -15.79 24.28 -33.43
N PRO A 145 -16.74 23.56 -32.77
CA PRO A 145 -18.14 23.96 -32.78
C PRO A 145 -18.38 25.39 -32.27
N GLY A 146 -17.73 25.76 -31.17
CA GLY A 146 -17.84 27.10 -30.59
C GLY A 146 -17.22 28.15 -31.51
N LEU A 147 -16.14 27.81 -32.21
CA LEU A 147 -15.47 28.69 -33.16
C LEU A 147 -16.35 28.98 -34.39
N PHE A 148 -17.06 27.99 -34.93
CA PHE A 148 -18.03 28.21 -36.03
C PHE A 148 -19.15 29.19 -35.64
N VAL A 149 -19.72 29.05 -34.44
CA VAL A 149 -20.74 29.98 -33.94
C VAL A 149 -20.15 31.37 -33.73
N SER A 150 -18.99 31.46 -33.07
CA SER A 150 -18.35 32.73 -32.73
C SER A 150 -17.96 33.50 -33.98
N VAL A 151 -17.41 32.84 -34.99
CA VAL A 151 -17.07 33.45 -36.29
C VAL A 151 -18.35 33.92 -37.01
N GLY A 152 -19.39 33.09 -37.07
CA GLY A 152 -20.66 33.46 -37.71
C GLY A 152 -21.31 34.68 -37.05
N LEU A 153 -21.34 34.72 -35.72
CA LEU A 153 -21.86 35.83 -34.93
C LEU A 153 -21.00 37.09 -35.07
N PHE A 154 -19.67 36.96 -35.02
CA PHE A 154 -18.73 38.07 -35.20
C PHE A 154 -18.91 38.75 -36.56
N LEU A 155 -18.97 37.97 -37.65
CA LEU A 155 -19.16 38.50 -39.00
C LEU A 155 -20.55 39.13 -39.18
N THR A 156 -21.57 38.59 -38.51
CA THR A 156 -22.93 39.16 -38.53
C THR A 156 -22.98 40.51 -37.84
N PHE A 157 -22.41 40.63 -36.64
CA PHE A 157 -22.35 41.92 -35.94
C PHE A 157 -21.50 42.94 -36.69
N LEU A 158 -20.36 42.54 -37.23
CA LEU A 158 -19.50 43.42 -38.03
C LEU A 158 -20.24 43.93 -39.28
N GLY A 159 -21.00 43.06 -39.95
CA GLY A 159 -21.84 43.44 -41.09
C GLY A 159 -22.99 44.37 -40.73
N LEU A 160 -23.63 44.19 -39.56
CA LEU A 160 -24.68 45.09 -39.08
C LEU A 160 -24.14 46.48 -38.73
N ILE A 161 -22.98 46.56 -38.07
CA ILE A 161 -22.31 47.83 -37.74
C ILE A 161 -21.99 48.60 -39.03
N ALA A 162 -21.44 47.93 -40.04
CA ALA A 162 -21.15 48.56 -41.33
C ALA A 162 -22.42 49.06 -42.05
N ALA A 163 -23.50 48.27 -42.02
CA ALA A 163 -24.77 48.66 -42.61
C ALA A 163 -25.34 49.93 -41.94
N LEU A 164 -25.32 49.98 -40.60
CA LEU A 164 -25.78 51.15 -39.82
C LEU A 164 -24.95 52.40 -40.12
N GLN A 165 -23.62 52.26 -40.25
CA GLN A 165 -22.77 53.39 -40.58
C GLN A 165 -23.05 53.93 -41.99
N SER A 166 -23.31 53.06 -42.97
CA SER A 166 -23.67 53.49 -44.33
C SER A 166 -24.96 54.33 -44.34
N LEU A 167 -25.90 53.99 -43.46
CA LEU A 167 -27.17 54.72 -43.31
C LEU A 167 -27.03 56.01 -42.49
N GLY A 168 -26.20 56.00 -41.45
CA GLY A 168 -25.92 57.18 -40.62
C GLY A 168 -25.26 58.34 -41.36
N GLY A 169 -24.75 58.10 -42.58
CA GLY A 169 -24.27 59.14 -43.50
C GLY A 169 -25.34 59.80 -44.36
N ARG A 170 -26.60 59.34 -44.33
CA ARG A 170 -27.72 59.95 -45.07
C ARG A 170 -28.38 61.08 -44.26
N ALA A 171 -28.77 62.15 -44.95
CA ALA A 171 -29.37 63.35 -44.33
C ALA A 171 -30.82 63.16 -43.84
N ALA A 172 -31.53 62.13 -44.35
CA ALA A 172 -32.87 61.76 -43.93
C ALA A 172 -33.05 60.24 -44.00
N ILE A 173 -33.74 59.65 -43.02
CA ILE A 173 -34.13 58.23 -43.02
C ILE A 173 -35.51 58.13 -43.64
N ASP A 174 -35.59 57.67 -44.88
CA ASP A 174 -36.83 57.39 -45.60
C ASP A 174 -37.21 55.89 -45.51
N SER A 175 -38.41 55.55 -46.00
CA SER A 175 -38.88 54.16 -46.03
C SER A 175 -37.97 53.25 -46.86
N ALA A 176 -37.32 53.79 -47.90
CA ALA A 176 -36.35 53.06 -48.71
C ALA A 176 -35.08 52.71 -47.91
N ALA A 177 -34.53 53.65 -47.12
CA ALA A 177 -33.40 53.39 -46.24
C ALA A 177 -33.71 52.32 -45.18
N MET A 178 -34.94 52.33 -44.62
CA MET A 178 -35.36 51.32 -43.66
C MET A 178 -35.51 49.93 -44.29
N GLN A 179 -36.04 49.86 -45.52
CA GLN A 179 -36.15 48.61 -46.27
C GLN A 179 -34.78 48.06 -46.70
N GLU A 180 -33.85 48.94 -47.06
CA GLU A 180 -32.45 48.61 -47.35
C GLU A 180 -31.73 48.07 -46.09
N LEU A 181 -31.90 48.70 -44.93
CA LEU A 181 -31.34 48.22 -43.66
C LEU A 181 -31.89 46.85 -43.30
N LEU A 182 -33.22 46.65 -43.36
CA LEU A 182 -33.85 45.36 -43.08
C LEU A 182 -33.35 44.27 -44.03
N SER A 183 -33.21 44.58 -45.32
CA SER A 183 -32.70 43.62 -46.31
C SER A 183 -31.25 43.25 -46.02
N VAL A 184 -30.36 44.23 -45.82
CA VAL A 184 -28.95 44.01 -45.49
C VAL A 184 -28.82 43.25 -44.17
N ALA A 185 -29.58 43.60 -43.14
CA ALA A 185 -29.58 42.93 -41.85
C ALA A 185 -30.06 41.48 -41.96
N SER A 186 -31.15 41.23 -42.69
CA SER A 186 -31.67 39.87 -42.95
C SER A 186 -30.64 38.99 -43.65
N ALA A 187 -29.91 39.54 -44.62
CA ALA A 187 -28.83 38.84 -45.32
C ALA A 187 -27.63 38.56 -44.40
N LYS A 188 -27.31 39.44 -43.44
CA LYS A 188 -26.21 39.19 -42.48
C LYS A 188 -26.52 38.06 -41.51
N PHE A 189 -27.79 37.86 -41.13
CA PHE A 189 -28.18 36.73 -40.27
C PHE A 189 -27.86 35.36 -40.88
N ILE A 190 -27.78 35.24 -42.22
CA ILE A 190 -27.40 33.99 -42.91
C ILE A 190 -25.99 33.55 -42.51
N MET A 191 -25.08 34.47 -42.23
CA MET A 191 -23.72 34.13 -41.79
C MET A 191 -23.73 33.48 -40.40
N SER A 192 -24.47 34.04 -39.45
CA SER A 192 -24.67 33.44 -38.12
C SER A 192 -25.41 32.10 -38.19
N LEU A 193 -26.46 32.01 -39.02
CA LEU A 193 -27.21 30.76 -39.22
C LEU A 193 -26.33 29.65 -39.78
N THR A 194 -25.45 29.99 -40.74
CA THR A 194 -24.51 29.02 -41.32
C THR A 194 -23.45 28.60 -40.30
N GLY A 195 -22.96 29.53 -39.47
CA GLY A 195 -22.04 29.20 -38.36
C GLY A 195 -22.67 28.23 -37.36
N LEU A 196 -23.93 28.47 -36.97
CA LEU A 196 -24.69 27.56 -36.11
C LEU A 196 -24.91 26.19 -36.78
N PHE A 197 -25.30 26.17 -38.05
CA PHE A 197 -25.47 24.94 -38.81
C PHE A 197 -24.17 24.11 -38.84
N CYS A 198 -23.03 24.75 -39.17
CA CYS A 198 -21.73 24.09 -39.17
C CYS A 198 -21.34 23.56 -37.79
N SER A 199 -21.64 24.32 -36.73
CA SER A 199 -21.41 23.90 -35.34
C SER A 199 -22.20 22.66 -34.95
N ILE A 200 -23.50 22.61 -35.29
CA ILE A 200 -24.37 21.46 -35.04
C ILE A 200 -23.85 20.24 -35.79
N VAL A 201 -23.62 20.39 -37.09
CA VAL A 201 -23.15 19.29 -37.96
C VAL A 201 -21.80 18.74 -37.44
N PHE A 202 -20.83 19.61 -37.18
CA PHE A 202 -19.53 19.19 -36.67
C PHE A 202 -19.64 18.50 -35.30
N THR A 203 -20.50 18.98 -34.40
CA THR A 203 -20.72 18.37 -33.09
C THR A 203 -21.29 16.95 -33.19
N ILE A 204 -22.24 16.74 -34.11
CA ILE A 204 -22.80 15.40 -34.37
C ILE A 204 -21.71 14.46 -34.86
N PHE A 205 -20.92 14.87 -35.85
CA PHE A 205 -19.80 14.07 -36.36
C PHE A 205 -18.76 13.79 -35.28
N LEU A 206 -18.41 14.79 -34.47
CA LEU A 206 -17.47 14.65 -33.36
C LEU A 206 -17.94 13.58 -32.38
N ARG A 207 -19.20 13.63 -31.94
CA ARG A 207 -19.75 12.64 -31.00
C ARG A 207 -19.80 11.23 -31.58
N ILE A 208 -20.25 11.08 -32.82
CA ILE A 208 -20.37 9.75 -33.45
C ILE A 208 -19.00 9.08 -33.59
N PHE A 209 -18.02 9.78 -34.17
CA PHE A 209 -16.72 9.19 -34.45
C PHE A 209 -15.86 9.02 -33.19
N TYR A 210 -15.93 9.95 -32.24
CA TYR A 210 -15.23 9.80 -30.97
C TYR A 210 -15.83 8.68 -30.12
N GLY A 211 -17.16 8.56 -30.05
CA GLY A 211 -17.82 7.45 -29.34
C GLY A 211 -17.49 6.08 -29.93
N ARG A 212 -17.28 5.99 -31.26
CA ARG A 212 -16.77 4.76 -31.90
C ARG A 212 -15.36 4.40 -31.45
N LEU A 213 -14.47 5.39 -31.33
CA LEU A 213 -13.11 5.18 -30.84
C LEU A 213 -13.11 4.73 -29.37
N GLU A 214 -13.89 5.39 -28.51
CA GLU A 214 -14.06 4.99 -27.11
C GLU A 214 -14.56 3.55 -27.00
N LYS A 215 -15.57 3.20 -27.79
CA LYS A 215 -16.07 1.82 -27.86
C LYS A 215 -14.99 0.83 -28.29
N ALA A 216 -14.21 1.14 -29.33
CA ALA A 216 -13.12 0.27 -29.78
C ALA A 216 -12.04 0.06 -28.69
N ILE A 217 -11.71 1.10 -27.92
CA ILE A 217 -10.77 1.01 -26.79
C ILE A 217 -11.37 0.17 -25.66
N HIS A 218 -12.66 0.34 -25.38
CA HIS A 218 -13.36 -0.47 -24.39
C HIS A 218 -13.40 -1.96 -24.80
N ASP A 219 -13.71 -2.24 -26.07
CA ASP A 219 -13.70 -3.60 -26.63
C ASP A 219 -12.29 -4.23 -26.56
N LEU A 220 -11.23 -3.44 -26.79
CA LEU A 220 -9.85 -3.87 -26.56
C LEU A 220 -9.60 -4.24 -25.10
N CYS A 221 -10.01 -3.40 -24.14
CA CYS A 221 -9.86 -3.69 -22.71
C CYS A 221 -10.60 -4.98 -22.34
N GLY A 222 -11.82 -5.15 -22.84
CA GLY A 222 -12.62 -6.36 -22.64
C GLY A 222 -12.00 -7.60 -23.30
N ALA A 223 -11.29 -7.47 -24.42
CA ALA A 223 -10.51 -8.56 -24.98
C ALA A 223 -9.37 -8.98 -24.04
N ILE A 224 -8.63 -8.02 -23.50
CA ILE A 224 -7.55 -8.29 -22.55
C ILE A 224 -8.08 -8.97 -21.27
N GLU A 225 -9.17 -8.45 -20.68
CA GLU A 225 -9.77 -9.01 -19.46
C GLU A 225 -10.37 -10.42 -19.67
N ARG A 226 -10.75 -10.79 -20.90
CA ARG A 226 -11.17 -12.16 -21.23
C ARG A 226 -10.00 -13.16 -21.18
N HIS A 227 -8.77 -12.71 -21.46
CA HIS A 227 -7.58 -13.57 -21.46
C HIS A 227 -6.82 -13.56 -20.13
N LEU A 228 -6.92 -12.48 -19.35
CA LEU A 228 -6.27 -12.31 -18.05
C LEU A 228 -7.33 -12.11 -16.97
N THR A 229 -7.50 -13.11 -16.10
CA THR A 229 -8.41 -12.99 -14.96
C THR A 229 -7.92 -11.93 -13.98
N TYR A 230 -8.84 -11.06 -13.55
CA TYR A 230 -8.54 -10.02 -12.57
C TYR A 230 -8.46 -10.61 -11.17
N ILE A 231 -7.36 -10.34 -10.46
CA ILE A 231 -7.21 -10.65 -9.04
C ILE A 231 -7.15 -9.33 -8.26
N SER A 232 -8.08 -9.17 -7.32
CA SER A 232 -8.10 -7.98 -6.47
C SER A 232 -7.12 -8.12 -5.31
N LEU A 233 -6.65 -7.00 -4.76
CA LEU A 233 -5.77 -7.00 -3.59
C LEU A 233 -6.46 -7.62 -2.37
N GLU A 234 -7.78 -7.45 -2.25
CA GLU A 234 -8.59 -8.05 -1.19
C GLU A 234 -8.69 -9.57 -1.34
N ALA A 235 -8.83 -10.07 -2.57
CA ALA A 235 -8.83 -11.51 -2.84
C ALA A 235 -7.47 -12.13 -2.49
N LEU A 236 -6.37 -11.47 -2.91
CA LEU A 236 -5.02 -11.90 -2.56
C LEU A 236 -4.75 -11.83 -1.04
N ALA A 237 -5.23 -10.79 -0.36
CA ALA A 237 -5.13 -10.68 1.09
C ALA A 237 -5.94 -11.76 1.83
N ALA A 238 -7.11 -12.13 1.31
CA ALA A 238 -7.92 -13.22 1.84
C ALA A 238 -7.23 -14.58 1.68
N GLU A 239 -6.61 -14.81 0.52
CA GLU A 239 -5.79 -16.01 0.26
C GLU A 239 -4.58 -16.08 1.19
N GLN A 240 -3.86 -14.96 1.38
CA GLN A 240 -2.74 -14.86 2.32
C GLN A 240 -3.19 -15.12 3.77
N LEU A 241 -4.36 -14.62 4.17
CA LEU A 241 -4.93 -14.88 5.49
C LEU A 241 -5.24 -16.36 5.68
N ASN A 242 -5.81 -17.02 4.66
CA ASN A 242 -6.07 -18.47 4.71
C ASN A 242 -4.78 -19.27 4.78
N ALA A 243 -3.78 -18.96 3.95
CA ALA A 243 -2.46 -19.61 4.01
C ALA A 243 -1.81 -19.44 5.39
N THR A 244 -1.93 -18.25 6.00
CA THR A 244 -1.41 -17.98 7.36
C THR A 244 -2.16 -18.80 8.42
N ARG A 245 -3.48 -18.96 8.28
CA ARG A 245 -4.29 -19.82 9.18
C ARG A 245 -3.90 -21.29 9.06
N GLU A 246 -3.70 -21.77 7.83
CA GLU A 246 -3.26 -23.13 7.56
C GLU A 246 -1.85 -23.37 8.10
N GLN A 247 -0.92 -22.43 7.90
CA GLN A 247 0.43 -22.49 8.45
C GLN A 247 0.41 -22.50 9.99
N ARG A 248 -0.45 -21.71 10.63
CA ARG A 248 -0.65 -21.75 12.09
C ARG A 248 -1.14 -23.11 12.56
N GLU A 249 -2.04 -23.74 11.82
CA GLU A 249 -2.54 -25.07 12.15
C GLU A 249 -1.44 -26.14 11.97
N HIS A 250 -0.65 -26.06 10.90
CA HIS A 250 0.54 -26.90 10.73
C HIS A 250 1.54 -26.74 11.88
N PHE A 251 1.83 -25.51 12.33
CA PHE A 251 2.68 -25.30 13.50
C PHE A 251 2.09 -25.88 14.79
N ARG A 252 0.76 -25.82 14.96
CA ARG A 252 0.08 -26.45 16.09
C ARG A 252 0.24 -27.97 16.07
N LEU A 253 0.08 -28.59 14.89
CA LEU A 253 0.27 -30.02 14.71
C LEU A 253 1.73 -30.42 14.97
N ILE A 254 2.70 -29.72 14.39
CA ILE A 254 4.13 -29.93 14.66
C ILE A 254 4.42 -29.79 16.15
N GLY A 255 3.88 -28.76 16.81
CA GLY A 255 4.06 -28.58 18.26
C GLY A 255 3.51 -29.76 19.07
N MET A 256 2.35 -30.30 18.70
CA MET A 256 1.77 -31.47 19.37
C MET A 256 2.55 -32.76 19.09
N GLU A 257 2.98 -32.96 17.85
CA GLU A 257 3.78 -34.11 17.43
C GLU A 257 5.17 -34.08 18.07
N LEU A 258 5.82 -32.91 18.13
CA LEU A 258 7.09 -32.71 18.82
C LEU A 258 6.97 -32.99 20.33
N VAL A 259 5.87 -32.55 20.97
CA VAL A 259 5.61 -32.84 22.40
C VAL A 259 5.35 -34.33 22.62
N ALA A 260 4.66 -35.01 21.71
CA ALA A 260 4.43 -36.44 21.80
C ALA A 260 5.73 -37.25 21.62
N GLU A 261 6.53 -36.91 20.60
CA GLU A 261 7.71 -37.68 20.19
C GLU A 261 8.95 -37.39 21.05
N ILE A 262 9.11 -36.16 21.54
CA ILE A 262 10.22 -35.77 22.43
C ILE A 262 9.83 -35.91 23.91
N GLY A 263 8.55 -35.73 24.25
CA GLY A 263 8.10 -35.76 25.65
C GLY A 263 8.15 -37.14 26.28
N ARG A 264 7.86 -38.21 25.53
CA ARG A 264 7.85 -39.58 26.07
C ARG A 264 9.26 -40.11 26.40
N PRO A 265 10.28 -40.00 25.53
CA PRO A 265 11.64 -40.44 25.85
C PRO A 265 12.25 -39.68 27.03
N LEU A 266 11.97 -38.38 27.16
CA LEU A 266 12.48 -37.54 28.26
C LEU A 266 11.80 -37.82 29.61
N ARG A 267 10.49 -38.11 29.63
CA ARG A 267 9.77 -38.40 30.88
C ARG A 267 9.93 -39.82 31.39
N GLU A 268 9.98 -40.79 30.50
CA GLU A 268 9.85 -42.21 30.88
C GLU A 268 11.14 -42.98 30.63
N GLU A 269 11.73 -42.85 29.44
CA GLU A 269 12.86 -43.72 29.02
C GLU A 269 14.19 -43.26 29.65
N LEU A 270 14.46 -41.94 29.69
CA LEU A 270 15.68 -41.39 30.28
C LEU A 270 15.80 -41.64 31.80
N PRO A 271 14.76 -41.35 32.62
CA PRO A 271 14.82 -41.62 34.06
C PRO A 271 14.94 -43.11 34.38
N ALA A 272 14.25 -43.98 33.62
CA ALA A 272 14.35 -45.42 33.79
C ALA A 272 15.75 -45.96 33.42
N ALA A 273 16.36 -45.45 32.35
CA ALA A 273 17.73 -45.80 31.98
C ALA A 273 18.75 -45.37 33.04
N ILE A 274 18.58 -44.16 33.61
CA ILE A 274 19.42 -43.66 34.70
C ILE A 274 19.25 -44.51 35.96
N GLN A 275 18.00 -44.84 36.36
CA GLN A 275 17.74 -45.68 37.53
C GLN A 275 18.35 -47.08 37.40
N ASN A 276 18.18 -47.75 36.26
CA ASN A 276 18.73 -49.08 36.04
C ASN A 276 20.25 -49.06 36.04
N SER A 277 20.87 -48.06 35.41
CA SER A 277 22.34 -47.96 35.37
C SER A 277 22.95 -47.67 36.75
N ILE A 278 22.26 -46.88 37.60
CA ILE A 278 22.67 -46.66 38.99
C ILE A 278 22.49 -47.92 39.84
N ALA A 279 21.38 -48.64 39.67
CA ALA A 279 21.11 -49.88 40.40
C ALA A 279 22.14 -50.97 40.08
N ASP A 280 22.47 -51.15 38.79
CA ASP A 280 23.47 -52.12 38.33
C ASP A 280 24.89 -51.78 38.83
N ALA A 281 25.24 -50.49 38.90
CA ALA A 281 26.54 -50.05 39.42
C ALA A 281 26.65 -50.15 40.95
N MET A 282 25.54 -50.01 41.68
CA MET A 282 25.50 -50.05 43.16
C MET A 282 25.39 -51.46 43.73
N ALA A 283 24.75 -52.40 43.03
CA ALA A 283 24.56 -53.78 43.48
C ALA A 283 25.86 -54.50 43.94
N PRO A 284 26.98 -54.49 43.19
CA PRO A 284 28.19 -55.19 43.61
C PRO A 284 28.88 -54.55 44.82
N ILE A 285 28.67 -53.25 45.06
CA ILE A 285 29.24 -52.54 46.21
C ILE A 285 28.52 -52.95 47.49
N VAL A 286 27.19 -53.02 47.44
CA VAL A 286 26.35 -53.46 48.58
C VAL A 286 26.62 -54.93 48.92
N GLU A 287 26.80 -55.80 47.92
CA GLU A 287 27.11 -57.20 48.14
C GLU A 287 28.52 -57.43 48.72
N LYS A 288 29.52 -56.66 48.27
CA LYS A 288 30.91 -56.78 48.73
C LYS A 288 31.10 -56.24 50.14
N VAL A 289 30.31 -55.24 50.54
CA VAL A 289 30.25 -54.72 51.92
C VAL A 289 29.52 -55.70 52.85
N GLY A 290 28.47 -56.38 52.36
CA GLY A 290 27.75 -57.40 53.12
C GLY A 290 28.57 -58.66 53.43
N LYS A 291 29.38 -59.15 52.46
CA LYS A 291 30.21 -60.36 52.63
C LYS A 291 31.49 -60.14 53.45
N MET A 292 31.99 -58.92 53.55
CA MET A 292 33.22 -58.60 54.29
C MET A 292 33.00 -58.48 55.82
N GLY A 293 31.73 -58.46 56.27
CA GLY A 293 31.37 -58.25 57.67
C GLY A 293 31.36 -59.48 58.58
N THR A 294 31.39 -60.72 58.06
CA THR A 294 31.01 -61.88 58.90
C THR A 294 31.90 -63.13 58.94
N GLU A 295 32.90 -63.37 58.07
CA GLU A 295 33.55 -64.72 58.02
C GLU A 295 35.11 -64.78 57.91
N GLY A 296 35.85 -63.68 58.01
CA GLY A 296 37.24 -63.65 57.50
C GLY A 296 38.43 -63.98 58.42
N VAL A 297 38.27 -64.38 59.70
CA VAL A 297 39.42 -64.40 60.64
C VAL A 297 39.64 -65.73 61.39
N GLY A 298 38.71 -66.69 61.33
CA GLY A 298 38.79 -67.92 62.15
C GLY A 298 39.72 -69.04 61.63
N ASP A 299 39.77 -69.25 60.30
CA ASP A 299 40.31 -70.51 59.75
C ASP A 299 41.78 -70.48 59.30
N MET A 300 42.45 -69.31 59.29
CA MET A 300 43.85 -69.21 58.83
C MET A 300 44.89 -69.68 59.84
N VAL A 301 44.54 -69.80 61.12
CA VAL A 301 45.54 -70.00 62.20
C VAL A 301 45.93 -71.47 62.39
N SER A 302 45.11 -72.43 61.95
CA SER A 302 45.35 -73.86 62.17
C SER A 302 46.24 -74.51 61.08
N GLY A 303 46.23 -73.99 59.85
CA GLY A 303 46.97 -74.56 58.72
C GLY A 303 48.46 -74.19 58.65
N LEU A 304 48.91 -73.17 59.40
CA LEU A 304 50.25 -72.59 59.21
C LEU A 304 51.40 -73.35 59.91
N SER A 305 51.09 -74.29 60.81
CA SER A 305 52.10 -74.86 61.73
C SER A 305 52.79 -76.13 61.20
N SER A 306 52.14 -76.89 60.31
CA SER A 306 52.65 -78.19 59.86
C SER A 306 53.59 -78.10 58.65
N GLN A 307 53.47 -77.05 57.83
CA GLN A 307 54.12 -76.98 56.52
C GLN A 307 55.34 -76.04 56.48
N LEU A 308 55.67 -75.44 57.62
CA LEU A 308 56.66 -74.37 57.74
C LEU A 308 58.10 -74.88 57.72
N THR A 309 58.38 -76.13 58.09
CA THR A 309 59.77 -76.52 58.39
C THR A 309 60.54 -77.08 57.18
N ASP A 310 59.90 -77.80 56.25
CA ASP A 310 60.60 -78.42 55.11
C ASP A 310 60.61 -77.56 53.83
N SER A 311 59.66 -76.62 53.67
CA SER A 311 59.53 -75.81 52.44
C SER A 311 60.38 -74.54 52.46
N ILE A 312 60.93 -74.14 53.62
CA ILE A 312 61.66 -72.87 53.80
C ILE A 312 63.05 -72.91 53.15
N GLY A 313 63.74 -74.06 53.13
CA GLY A 313 65.09 -74.15 52.57
C GLY A 313 65.17 -74.02 51.04
N LEU A 314 64.17 -74.56 50.33
CA LEU A 314 64.09 -74.45 48.86
C LEU A 314 63.43 -73.14 48.42
N ALA A 315 62.41 -72.67 49.15
CA ALA A 315 61.73 -71.41 48.83
C ALA A 315 62.59 -70.17 49.09
N LEU A 316 63.50 -70.18 50.07
CA LEU A 316 64.39 -69.02 50.30
C LEU A 316 65.43 -68.83 49.20
N SER A 317 65.94 -69.91 48.61
CA SER A 317 66.90 -69.82 47.50
C SER A 317 66.22 -69.31 46.22
N GLU A 318 65.01 -69.80 45.92
CA GLU A 318 64.22 -69.32 44.79
C GLU A 318 63.67 -67.90 45.01
N ALA A 319 63.24 -67.57 46.23
CA ALA A 319 62.81 -66.21 46.59
C ALA A 319 63.98 -65.22 46.53
N SER A 320 65.19 -65.60 46.97
CA SER A 320 66.37 -64.73 46.87
C SER A 320 66.73 -64.42 45.41
N GLN A 321 66.64 -65.41 44.52
CA GLN A 321 66.87 -65.21 43.08
C GLN A 321 65.78 -64.34 42.45
N LYS A 322 64.49 -64.58 42.77
CA LYS A 322 63.38 -63.78 42.23
C LYS A 322 63.31 -62.37 42.84
N ILE A 323 63.80 -62.17 44.05
CA ILE A 323 63.96 -60.85 44.66
C ILE A 323 65.11 -60.09 44.00
N SER A 324 66.21 -60.76 43.62
CA SER A 324 67.27 -60.13 42.82
C SER A 324 66.75 -59.71 41.45
N ASP A 325 66.06 -60.59 40.73
CA ASP A 325 65.46 -60.26 39.43
C ASP A 325 64.35 -59.19 39.54
N ALA A 326 63.59 -59.18 40.64
CA ALA A 326 62.60 -58.14 40.92
C ALA A 326 63.27 -56.81 41.29
N SER A 327 64.42 -56.83 41.97
CA SER A 327 65.19 -55.63 42.32
C SER A 327 65.82 -54.99 41.09
N ASP A 328 66.34 -55.79 40.15
CA ASP A 328 66.84 -55.30 38.86
C ASP A 328 65.70 -54.73 37.99
N ARG A 329 64.53 -55.40 38.00
CA ARG A 329 63.35 -54.88 37.31
C ARG A 329 62.80 -53.62 37.96
N LEU A 330 62.76 -53.53 39.29
CA LEU A 330 62.36 -52.34 40.04
C LEU A 330 63.36 -51.20 39.85
N GLY A 331 64.67 -51.47 39.74
CA GLY A 331 65.69 -50.49 39.37
C GLY A 331 65.45 -49.96 37.96
N SER A 332 65.19 -50.83 36.99
CA SER A 332 64.83 -50.41 35.63
C SER A 332 63.48 -49.70 35.54
N LEU A 333 62.54 -50.02 36.43
CA LEU A 333 61.25 -49.37 36.53
C LEU A 333 61.41 -47.97 37.16
N ALA A 334 62.23 -47.84 38.20
CA ALA A 334 62.57 -46.59 38.85
C ALA A 334 63.30 -45.65 37.89
N ASP A 335 64.29 -46.13 37.13
CA ASP A 335 64.97 -45.34 36.09
C ASP A 335 63.99 -44.86 35.00
N ARG A 336 63.06 -45.74 34.58
CA ARG A 336 62.00 -45.36 33.64
C ARG A 336 60.98 -44.40 34.25
N PHE A 337 60.70 -44.53 35.54
CA PHE A 337 59.77 -43.67 36.26
C PHE A 337 60.38 -42.29 36.49
N ASP A 338 61.68 -42.19 36.82
CA ASP A 338 62.42 -40.93 36.90
C ASP A 338 62.47 -40.24 35.53
N GLN A 339 62.75 -41.00 34.46
CA GLN A 339 62.76 -40.46 33.11
C GLN A 339 61.36 -40.04 32.63
N SER A 340 60.31 -40.78 33.02
CA SER A 340 58.92 -40.44 32.73
C SER A 340 58.44 -39.26 33.57
N SER A 341 58.81 -39.18 34.84
CA SER A 341 58.44 -38.11 35.77
C SER A 341 59.13 -36.81 35.38
N GLY A 342 60.40 -36.85 34.97
CA GLY A 342 61.09 -35.69 34.39
C GLY A 342 60.45 -35.21 33.08
N ARG A 343 60.01 -36.13 32.21
CA ARG A 343 59.30 -35.77 30.97
C ARG A 343 57.90 -35.24 31.25
N ILE A 344 57.15 -35.85 32.16
CA ILE A 344 55.82 -35.39 32.59
C ILE A 344 55.94 -34.03 33.25
N GLY A 345 56.92 -33.79 34.12
CA GLY A 345 57.19 -32.48 34.71
C GLY A 345 57.43 -31.40 33.65
N SER A 346 58.28 -31.69 32.65
CA SER A 346 58.55 -30.74 31.56
C SER A 346 57.34 -30.51 30.63
N GLU A 347 56.54 -31.54 30.35
CA GLU A 347 55.31 -31.42 29.56
C GLU A 347 54.22 -30.70 30.34
N MET A 348 54.15 -30.91 31.65
CA MET A 348 53.17 -30.31 32.54
C MET A 348 53.49 -28.83 32.78
N GLU A 349 54.76 -28.44 32.93
CA GLU A 349 55.19 -27.03 32.87
C GLU A 349 54.78 -26.37 31.55
N GLY A 350 55.02 -27.04 30.41
CA GLY A 350 54.61 -26.53 29.10
C GLY A 350 53.08 -26.48 28.90
N VAL A 351 52.31 -27.36 29.54
CA VAL A 351 50.84 -27.30 29.54
C VAL A 351 50.35 -26.17 30.44
N THR A 352 50.93 -25.97 31.61
CA THR A 352 50.56 -24.88 32.53
C THR A 352 50.88 -23.52 31.91
N GLU A 353 52.02 -23.39 31.22
CA GLU A 353 52.39 -22.17 30.49
C GLU A 353 51.44 -21.92 29.31
N ARG A 354 51.08 -22.94 28.53
CA ARG A 354 50.08 -22.83 27.44
C ARG A 354 48.68 -22.50 27.94
N VAL A 355 48.26 -23.05 29.08
CA VAL A 355 46.96 -22.75 29.70
C VAL A 355 46.96 -21.33 30.28
N ALA A 356 48.04 -20.89 30.92
CA ALA A 356 48.18 -19.51 31.40
C ALA A 356 48.14 -18.51 30.23
N GLN A 357 48.85 -18.81 29.13
CA GLN A 357 48.83 -18.02 27.91
C GLN A 357 47.43 -17.96 27.29
N ALA A 358 46.74 -19.10 27.18
CA ALA A 358 45.39 -19.17 26.62
C ALA A 358 44.35 -18.44 27.47
N VAL A 359 44.48 -18.47 28.80
CA VAL A 359 43.62 -17.72 29.72
C VAL A 359 43.89 -16.22 29.62
N GLU A 360 45.14 -15.79 29.48
CA GLU A 360 45.49 -14.38 29.30
C GLU A 360 45.01 -13.86 27.93
N ASP A 361 45.15 -14.66 26.86
CA ASP A 361 44.62 -14.34 25.53
C ASP A 361 43.08 -14.25 25.55
N LEU A 362 42.40 -15.15 26.26
CA LEU A 362 40.94 -15.09 26.47
C LEU A 362 40.54 -13.84 27.26
N ARG A 363 41.30 -13.49 28.30
CA ARG A 363 41.06 -12.29 29.12
C ARG A 363 41.26 -11.01 28.29
N ALA A 364 42.31 -10.95 27.48
CA ALA A 364 42.59 -9.85 26.58
C ALA A 364 41.52 -9.74 25.48
N ALA A 365 41.09 -10.86 24.89
CA ALA A 365 40.01 -10.91 23.91
C ALA A 365 38.66 -10.51 24.52
N LEU A 366 38.36 -10.92 25.75
CA LEU A 366 37.16 -10.53 26.49
C LEU A 366 37.17 -9.06 26.88
N MET A 367 38.31 -8.51 27.31
CA MET A 367 38.42 -7.07 27.59
C MET A 367 38.27 -6.23 26.33
N ASN A 368 38.93 -6.61 25.22
CA ASN A 368 38.73 -5.95 23.93
C ASN A 368 37.27 -6.06 23.43
N THR A 369 36.66 -7.23 23.59
CA THR A 369 35.26 -7.44 23.17
C THR A 369 34.30 -6.67 24.07
N ALA A 370 34.54 -6.59 25.38
CA ALA A 370 33.72 -5.81 26.31
C ALA A 370 33.87 -4.30 26.08
N GLU A 371 35.07 -3.81 25.76
CA GLU A 371 35.33 -2.41 25.45
C GLU A 371 34.72 -1.99 24.10
N VAL A 372 34.89 -2.82 23.06
CA VAL A 372 34.31 -2.58 21.72
C VAL A 372 32.79 -2.76 21.74
N THR A 373 32.26 -3.80 22.39
CA THR A 373 30.80 -4.06 22.46
C THR A 373 30.11 -3.08 23.41
N GLY A 374 30.71 -2.73 24.56
CA GLY A 374 30.18 -1.73 25.47
C GLY A 374 30.14 -0.32 24.85
N GLY A 375 31.21 0.08 24.16
CA GLY A 375 31.28 1.37 23.47
C GLY A 375 30.30 1.45 22.31
N THR A 376 30.31 0.48 21.40
CA THR A 376 29.44 0.50 20.20
C THR A 376 27.97 0.27 20.50
N PHE A 377 27.62 -0.50 21.54
CA PHE A 377 26.23 -0.71 21.95
C PHE A 377 25.68 0.50 22.68
N SER A 378 26.47 1.12 23.58
CA SER A 378 26.06 2.37 24.27
C SER A 378 25.93 3.52 23.27
N GLU A 379 26.89 3.67 22.35
CA GLU A 379 26.83 4.68 21.29
C GLU A 379 25.68 4.41 20.31
N GLY A 380 25.44 3.15 19.94
CA GLY A 380 24.30 2.74 19.11
C GLY A 380 22.96 3.01 19.77
N ALA A 381 22.85 2.75 21.08
CA ALA A 381 21.65 3.01 21.87
C ALA A 381 21.39 4.51 22.05
N GLU A 382 22.41 5.33 22.32
CA GLU A 382 22.28 6.79 22.37
C GLU A 382 21.90 7.38 21.02
N LYS A 383 22.46 6.85 19.93
CA LYS A 383 22.16 7.30 18.56
C LYS A 383 20.75 6.89 18.14
N LEU A 384 20.30 5.69 18.51
CA LEU A 384 18.92 5.24 18.32
C LEU A 384 17.94 6.08 19.15
N LEU A 385 18.24 6.36 20.42
CA LEU A 385 17.43 7.22 21.26
C LEU A 385 17.37 8.65 20.72
N SER A 386 18.50 9.19 20.27
CA SER A 386 18.57 10.52 19.65
C SER A 386 17.75 10.60 18.36
N VAL A 387 17.87 9.61 17.48
CA VAL A 387 17.09 9.53 16.24
C VAL A 387 15.60 9.33 16.54
N MET A 388 15.25 8.45 17.49
CA MET A 388 13.86 8.29 17.93
C MET A 388 13.29 9.59 18.48
N ASN A 389 14.03 10.28 19.36
CA ASN A 389 13.56 11.51 19.98
C ASN A 389 13.37 12.61 18.92
N ARG A 390 14.32 12.75 17.99
CA ARG A 390 14.23 13.68 16.86
C ARG A 390 13.10 13.32 15.88
N THR A 391 12.81 12.03 15.72
CA THR A 391 11.69 11.56 14.89
C THR A 391 10.35 11.82 15.57
N LEU A 392 10.25 11.58 16.88
CA LEU A 392 9.05 11.89 17.67
C LEU A 392 8.79 13.39 17.74
N GLU A 393 9.84 14.19 17.87
CA GLU A 393 9.77 15.66 17.82
C GLU A 393 9.35 16.13 16.43
N GLY A 394 9.93 15.58 15.36
CA GLY A 394 9.49 15.82 13.98
C GLY A 394 8.05 15.37 13.70
N ILE A 395 7.59 14.25 14.27
CA ILE A 395 6.19 13.82 14.18
C ILE A 395 5.29 14.79 14.94
N ARG A 396 5.69 15.24 16.14
CA ARG A 396 4.92 16.18 16.95
C ARG A 396 4.80 17.54 16.28
N ASP A 397 5.88 18.05 15.70
CA ASP A 397 5.90 19.30 14.95
C ASP A 397 5.07 19.18 13.66
N ASN A 398 5.29 18.12 12.87
CA ASN A 398 4.55 17.90 11.62
C ASN A 398 3.05 17.64 11.88
N THR A 399 2.70 16.95 12.97
CA THR A 399 1.30 16.77 13.39
C THR A 399 0.70 18.08 13.91
N GLY A 400 1.46 18.89 14.63
CA GLY A 400 1.03 20.21 15.10
C GLY A 400 0.89 21.23 13.97
N GLU A 401 1.72 21.14 12.94
CA GLU A 401 1.64 21.94 11.72
C GLU A 401 0.50 21.46 10.82
N GLY A 402 0.34 20.14 10.67
CA GLY A 402 -0.80 19.52 9.99
C GLY A 402 -2.14 19.86 10.64
N ALA A 403 -2.23 19.83 11.97
CA ALA A 403 -3.43 20.23 12.71
C ALA A 403 -3.74 21.73 12.52
N ARG A 404 -2.72 22.59 12.50
CA ARG A 404 -2.87 24.03 12.22
C ARG A 404 -3.31 24.28 10.77
N ALA A 405 -2.71 23.61 9.80
CA ALA A 405 -3.09 23.69 8.39
C ALA A 405 -4.52 23.19 8.17
N MET A 406 -4.91 22.10 8.83
CA MET A 406 -6.25 21.53 8.76
C MET A 406 -7.29 22.44 9.44
N SER A 407 -6.92 23.11 10.54
CA SER A 407 -7.76 24.12 11.19
C SER A 407 -7.93 25.37 10.32
N ALA A 408 -6.87 25.82 9.65
CA ALA A 408 -6.93 26.91 8.67
C ALA A 408 -7.81 26.54 7.46
N ALA A 409 -7.65 25.35 6.92
CA ALA A 409 -8.49 24.86 5.82
C ALA A 409 -9.97 24.71 6.23
N ALA A 410 -10.25 24.29 7.47
CA ALA A 410 -11.61 24.25 7.99
C ALA A 410 -12.23 25.65 8.16
N ASP A 411 -11.43 26.65 8.55
CA ASP A 411 -11.88 28.04 8.63
C ASP A 411 -12.13 28.64 7.24
N ASP A 412 -11.26 28.37 6.28
CA ASP A 412 -11.44 28.76 4.88
C ASP A 412 -12.68 28.11 4.26
N MET A 413 -12.94 26.82 4.54
CA MET A 413 -14.19 26.17 4.13
C MET A 413 -15.42 26.82 4.76
N ARG A 414 -15.38 27.22 6.03
CA ARG A 414 -16.48 27.95 6.68
C ARG A 414 -16.72 29.30 6.03
N ARG A 415 -15.65 30.05 5.73
CA ARG A 415 -15.74 31.34 5.04
C ARG A 415 -16.27 31.19 3.63
N ALA A 416 -15.80 30.18 2.88
CA ALA A 416 -16.29 29.87 1.55
C ALA A 416 -17.78 29.49 1.57
N ALA A 417 -18.21 28.66 2.53
CA ALA A 417 -19.61 28.29 2.69
C ALA A 417 -20.49 29.50 3.05
N ALA A 418 -20.00 30.41 3.90
CA ALA A 418 -20.69 31.65 4.23
C ALA A 418 -20.81 32.58 3.01
N SER A 419 -19.73 32.76 2.25
CA SER A 419 -19.71 33.54 1.00
C SER A 419 -20.68 32.95 -0.03
N PHE A 420 -20.67 31.62 -0.19
CA PHE A 420 -21.55 30.92 -1.12
C PHE A 420 -23.03 31.06 -0.73
N LYS A 421 -23.35 30.98 0.57
CA LYS A 421 -24.69 31.27 1.07
C LYS A 421 -25.12 32.70 0.73
N GLN A 422 -24.21 33.66 0.90
CA GLN A 422 -24.47 35.07 0.63
C GLN A 422 -24.68 35.34 -0.88
N GLU A 423 -23.91 34.69 -1.74
CA GLU A 423 -24.10 34.73 -3.20
C GLU A 423 -25.42 34.10 -3.64
N ILE A 424 -25.84 32.98 -3.03
CA ILE A 424 -27.15 32.39 -3.29
C ILE A 424 -28.28 33.31 -2.84
N GLU A 425 -28.19 33.92 -1.67
CA GLU A 425 -29.18 34.89 -1.20
C GLU A 425 -29.26 36.12 -2.12
N ALA A 426 -28.10 36.63 -2.58
CA ALA A 426 -28.02 37.72 -3.54
C ALA A 426 -28.63 37.33 -4.91
N ALA A 427 -28.25 36.18 -5.47
CA ALA A 427 -28.78 35.68 -6.73
C ALA A 427 -30.30 35.42 -6.66
N THR A 428 -30.79 34.92 -5.51
CA THR A 428 -32.22 34.71 -5.28
C THR A 428 -32.96 36.05 -5.23
N ARG A 429 -32.42 37.05 -4.52
CA ARG A 429 -32.99 38.40 -4.46
C ARG A 429 -33.04 39.06 -5.83
N THR A 430 -31.93 39.09 -6.56
CA THR A 430 -31.86 39.63 -7.92
C THR A 430 -32.76 38.86 -8.88
N GLY A 431 -32.85 37.54 -8.74
CA GLY A 431 -33.78 36.70 -9.50
C GLY A 431 -35.24 37.07 -9.25
N THR A 432 -35.63 37.29 -7.98
CA THR A 432 -36.99 37.72 -7.62
C THR A 432 -37.31 39.15 -8.07
N GLU A 433 -36.36 40.08 -7.98
CA GLU A 433 -36.51 41.46 -8.46
C GLU A 433 -36.66 41.48 -9.99
N THR A 434 -35.82 40.73 -10.70
CA THR A 434 -35.90 40.61 -12.17
C THR A 434 -37.19 39.92 -12.61
N ALA A 435 -37.65 38.92 -11.87
CA ALA A 435 -38.94 38.26 -12.12
C ALA A 435 -40.13 39.20 -11.89
N GLN A 436 -40.12 39.99 -10.82
CA GLN A 436 -41.13 41.02 -10.55
C GLN A 436 -41.12 42.12 -11.62
N GLU A 437 -39.95 42.58 -12.05
CA GLU A 437 -39.81 43.60 -13.10
C GLU A 437 -40.37 43.09 -14.43
N ARG A 438 -40.04 41.85 -14.82
CA ARG A 438 -40.61 41.21 -16.02
C ARG A 438 -42.11 41.01 -15.89
N MET A 439 -42.61 40.68 -14.71
CA MET A 439 -44.04 40.49 -14.46
C MET A 439 -44.79 41.83 -14.49
N LYS A 440 -44.18 42.93 -14.04
CA LYS A 440 -44.71 44.29 -14.16
C LYS A 440 -44.75 44.75 -15.63
N LEU A 441 -43.67 44.51 -16.39
CA LEU A 441 -43.61 44.83 -17.82
C LEU A 441 -44.64 44.02 -18.63
N ALA A 442 -44.77 42.72 -18.34
CA ALA A 442 -45.80 41.88 -18.96
C ALA A 442 -47.22 42.35 -18.59
N SER A 443 -47.46 42.73 -17.32
CA SER A 443 -48.76 43.25 -16.89
C SER A 443 -49.08 44.62 -17.50
N GLN A 444 -48.07 45.47 -17.73
CA GLN A 444 -48.24 46.74 -18.45
C GLN A 444 -48.54 46.51 -19.93
N GLN A 445 -47.85 45.56 -20.59
CA GLN A 445 -48.15 45.20 -21.98
C GLN A 445 -49.57 44.66 -22.14
N VAL A 446 -50.05 43.86 -21.20
CA VAL A 446 -51.44 43.39 -21.18
C VAL A 446 -52.41 44.55 -20.96
N ALA A 447 -52.11 45.47 -20.04
CA ALA A 447 -52.94 46.66 -19.80
C ALA A 447 -52.99 47.59 -21.03
N ASP A 448 -51.87 47.79 -21.73
CA ASP A 448 -51.80 48.59 -22.95
C ASP A 448 -52.55 47.94 -24.11
N GLN A 449 -52.48 46.61 -24.26
CA GLN A 449 -53.27 45.90 -25.27
C GLN A 449 -54.77 45.96 -24.99
N ILE A 450 -55.18 45.81 -23.72
CA ILE A 450 -56.59 45.98 -23.32
C ILE A 450 -57.05 47.42 -23.52
N GLY A 451 -56.20 48.40 -23.19
CA GLY A 451 -56.48 49.82 -23.39
C GLY A 451 -56.63 50.20 -24.86
N ASN A 452 -55.76 49.66 -25.73
CA ASN A 452 -55.84 49.88 -27.18
C ASN A 452 -57.06 49.18 -27.79
N ALA A 453 -57.37 47.95 -27.39
CA ALA A 453 -58.61 47.28 -27.80
C ALA A 453 -59.86 48.06 -27.35
N GLY A 454 -59.84 48.67 -26.16
CA GLY A 454 -60.91 49.55 -25.67
C GLY A 454 -61.05 50.84 -26.50
N LYS A 455 -59.94 51.42 -26.96
CA LYS A 455 -59.95 52.57 -27.88
C LYS A 455 -60.49 52.20 -29.25
N ASP A 456 -60.11 51.06 -29.81
CA ASP A 456 -60.60 50.60 -31.11
C ASP A 456 -62.12 50.38 -31.08
N VAL A 457 -62.65 49.80 -30.00
CA VAL A 457 -64.10 49.64 -29.79
C VAL A 457 -64.79 51.01 -29.67
N ALA A 458 -64.21 51.94 -28.91
CA ALA A 458 -64.76 53.29 -28.76
C ALA A 458 -64.74 54.06 -30.09
N GLU A 459 -63.68 53.92 -30.90
CA GLU A 459 -63.53 54.56 -32.21
C GLU A 459 -64.55 54.00 -33.21
N VAL A 460 -64.75 52.69 -33.24
CA VAL A 460 -65.79 52.06 -34.07
C VAL A 460 -67.18 52.54 -33.65
N PHE A 461 -67.46 52.64 -32.35
CA PHE A 461 -68.74 53.13 -31.84
C PHE A 461 -68.97 54.61 -32.18
N ASN A 462 -67.93 55.44 -32.09
CA ASN A 462 -68.00 56.87 -32.41
C ASN A 462 -68.18 57.09 -33.92
N ARG A 463 -67.49 56.31 -34.76
CA ARG A 463 -67.67 56.32 -36.23
C ARG A 463 -69.09 55.93 -36.61
N THR A 464 -69.62 54.86 -36.00
CA THR A 464 -70.99 54.40 -36.23
C THR A 464 -72.01 55.44 -35.79
N SER A 465 -71.78 56.11 -34.66
CA SER A 465 -72.66 57.18 -34.17
C SER A 465 -72.63 58.43 -35.08
N ALA A 466 -71.45 58.80 -35.59
CA ALA A 466 -71.31 59.88 -36.58
C ALA A 466 -71.96 59.55 -37.93
N GLU A 467 -71.93 58.28 -38.33
CA GLU A 467 -72.56 57.78 -39.55
C GLU A 467 -74.10 57.74 -39.41
N ILE A 468 -74.61 57.34 -38.24
CA ILE A 468 -76.04 57.43 -37.90
C ILE A 468 -76.51 58.89 -37.88
N ALA A 469 -75.73 59.81 -37.30
CA ALA A 469 -76.05 61.24 -37.30
C ALA A 469 -76.05 61.83 -38.71
N ARG A 470 -75.09 61.45 -39.57
CA ARG A 470 -75.08 61.83 -40.99
C ARG A 470 -76.28 61.31 -41.77
N VAL A 471 -76.68 60.07 -41.52
CA VAL A 471 -77.87 59.48 -42.16
C VAL A 471 -79.15 60.16 -41.66
N ALA A 472 -79.23 60.51 -40.38
CA ALA A 472 -80.35 61.28 -39.84
C ALA A 472 -80.43 62.71 -40.43
N GLU A 473 -79.28 63.36 -40.65
CA GLU A 473 -79.16 64.68 -41.29
C GLU A 473 -79.56 64.62 -42.79
N ASP A 474 -79.11 63.59 -43.52
CA ASP A 474 -79.42 63.41 -44.96
C ASP A 474 -80.90 63.01 -45.19
N VAL A 475 -81.51 62.29 -44.25
CA VAL A 475 -82.95 61.99 -44.23
C VAL A 475 -83.78 63.24 -43.86
N SER A 476 -83.28 64.09 -42.96
CA SER A 476 -83.94 65.34 -42.58
C SER A 476 -83.90 66.39 -43.70
N GLN A 477 -82.78 66.50 -44.42
CA GLN A 477 -82.63 67.46 -45.53
C GLN A 477 -83.39 67.06 -46.81
N ARG A 478 -83.70 65.76 -47.01
CA ARG A 478 -84.36 65.26 -48.24
C ARG A 478 -85.86 64.98 -48.09
N ALA A 479 -86.47 65.31 -46.95
CA ALA A 479 -87.89 65.11 -46.69
C ALA A 479 -88.83 66.12 -47.41
N GLY A 480 -88.34 66.94 -48.35
CA GLY A 480 -89.08 68.07 -48.92
C GLY A 480 -89.88 67.82 -50.21
N ALA A 481 -89.40 67.04 -51.18
CA ALA A 481 -90.14 66.83 -52.43
C ALA A 481 -89.52 65.72 -53.30
N GLY A 482 -90.22 64.60 -53.51
CA GLY A 482 -89.78 63.59 -54.48
C GLY A 482 -90.31 62.16 -54.27
N LEU A 483 -91.58 62.00 -53.88
CA LEU A 483 -92.13 60.71 -53.44
C LEU A 483 -92.63 59.76 -54.55
N LEU A 484 -92.33 59.98 -55.84
CA LEU A 484 -92.92 59.16 -56.91
C LEU A 484 -91.95 58.44 -57.86
N ALA A 485 -90.64 58.42 -57.56
CA ALA A 485 -89.67 57.63 -58.33
C ALA A 485 -89.06 56.35 -57.67
N PRO A 486 -89.05 56.13 -56.33
CA PRO A 486 -88.08 55.17 -55.76
C PRO A 486 -88.59 53.74 -55.52
N LEU A 487 -89.79 53.33 -55.96
CA LEU A 487 -90.28 51.97 -55.65
C LEU A 487 -89.44 50.84 -56.29
N ALA A 488 -88.82 51.07 -57.45
CA ALA A 488 -87.86 50.14 -58.05
C ALA A 488 -86.48 50.18 -57.35
N GLU A 489 -86.07 51.36 -56.90
CA GLU A 489 -84.77 51.56 -56.24
C GLU A 489 -84.76 51.02 -54.80
N ILE A 490 -85.90 51.07 -54.10
CA ILE A 490 -86.14 50.45 -52.79
C ILE A 490 -85.98 48.93 -52.87
N GLY A 491 -86.40 48.28 -53.96
CA GLY A 491 -86.20 46.84 -54.17
C GLY A 491 -84.71 46.47 -54.22
N THR A 492 -83.93 47.15 -55.06
CA THR A 492 -82.47 46.96 -55.14
C THR A 492 -81.73 47.33 -53.85
N ARG A 493 -82.19 48.36 -53.14
CA ARG A 493 -81.58 48.78 -51.86
C ARG A 493 -81.91 47.80 -50.73
N LEU A 494 -83.13 47.25 -50.68
CA LEU A 494 -83.49 46.18 -49.75
C LEU A 494 -82.71 44.90 -50.06
N GLU A 495 -82.51 44.56 -51.32
CA GLU A 495 -81.71 43.40 -51.74
C GLU A 495 -80.22 43.56 -51.36
N ALA A 496 -79.66 44.77 -51.52
CA ALA A 496 -78.32 45.11 -51.03
C ALA A 496 -78.23 45.07 -49.50
N LEU A 497 -79.26 45.53 -48.79
CA LEU A 497 -79.34 45.48 -47.32
C LEU A 497 -79.45 44.04 -46.81
N ILE A 498 -80.23 43.19 -47.49
CA ILE A 498 -80.35 41.76 -47.16
C ILE A 498 -79.02 41.05 -47.42
N ASN A 499 -78.33 41.37 -48.51
CA ASN A 499 -77.00 40.83 -48.79
C ASN A 499 -75.97 41.30 -47.76
N GLN A 500 -75.97 42.58 -47.37
CA GLN A 500 -75.12 43.10 -46.30
C GLN A 500 -75.45 42.50 -44.93
N LEU A 501 -76.72 42.27 -44.60
CA LEU A 501 -77.14 41.60 -43.37
C LEU A 501 -76.74 40.13 -43.36
N ASN A 502 -76.85 39.43 -44.49
CA ASN A 502 -76.37 38.05 -44.62
C ASN A 502 -74.84 37.98 -44.51
N GLN A 503 -74.12 38.96 -45.07
CA GLN A 503 -72.66 39.08 -44.94
C GLN A 503 -72.27 39.37 -43.48
N GLY A 504 -72.93 40.34 -42.83
CA GLY A 504 -72.70 40.68 -41.43
C GLY A 504 -73.03 39.53 -40.48
N ALA A 505 -74.07 38.75 -40.76
CA ALA A 505 -74.37 37.52 -40.01
C ALA A 505 -73.31 36.42 -40.21
N SER A 506 -72.73 36.32 -41.41
CA SER A 506 -71.60 35.43 -41.70
C SER A 506 -70.33 35.88 -40.97
N ASP A 507 -70.05 37.18 -40.95
CA ASP A 507 -68.90 37.76 -40.27
C ASP A 507 -69.05 37.64 -38.74
N MET A 508 -70.26 37.80 -38.20
CA MET A 508 -70.56 37.59 -36.79
C MET A 508 -70.44 36.11 -36.36
N ARG A 509 -70.80 35.17 -37.24
CA ARG A 509 -70.51 33.73 -37.01
C ARG A 509 -69.00 33.47 -37.00
N ARG A 510 -68.25 33.97 -37.98
CA ARG A 510 -66.78 33.83 -38.02
C ARG A 510 -66.10 34.46 -36.81
N MET A 511 -66.59 35.60 -36.35
CA MET A 511 -66.13 36.23 -35.12
C MET A 511 -66.45 35.36 -33.89
N SER A 512 -67.65 34.79 -33.81
CA SER A 512 -68.00 33.88 -32.71
C SER A 512 -67.17 32.60 -32.71
N ASP A 513 -66.88 32.04 -33.88
CA ASP A 513 -65.98 30.89 -34.04
C ASP A 513 -64.53 31.24 -33.67
N GLY A 514 -64.06 32.44 -34.03
CA GLY A 514 -62.74 32.95 -33.65
C GLY A 514 -62.61 33.20 -32.15
N VAL A 515 -63.64 33.78 -31.52
CA VAL A 515 -63.70 33.96 -30.06
C VAL A 515 -63.72 32.61 -29.34
N ARG A 516 -64.49 31.64 -29.84
CA ARG A 516 -64.53 30.28 -29.29
C ARG A 516 -63.19 29.57 -29.43
N ALA A 517 -62.54 29.67 -30.59
CA ALA A 517 -61.21 29.11 -30.81
C ALA A 517 -60.15 29.77 -29.92
N GLY A 518 -60.23 31.08 -29.70
CA GLY A 518 -59.35 31.81 -28.78
C GLY A 518 -59.57 31.42 -27.31
N ALA A 519 -60.81 31.18 -26.90
CA ALA A 519 -61.15 30.68 -25.57
C ALA A 519 -60.61 29.25 -25.36
N ASP A 520 -60.82 28.35 -26.31
CA ASP A 520 -60.29 26.98 -26.27
C ASP A 520 -58.75 26.95 -26.25
N ALA A 521 -58.09 27.84 -27.02
CA ALA A 521 -56.64 27.97 -27.01
C ALA A 521 -56.12 28.50 -25.66
N SER A 522 -56.83 29.46 -25.06
CA SER A 522 -56.50 30.00 -23.73
C SER A 522 -56.69 28.96 -22.62
N GLU A 523 -57.75 28.14 -22.69
CA GLU A 523 -57.98 27.04 -21.76
C GLU A 523 -56.88 25.97 -21.87
N LYS A 524 -56.49 25.59 -23.09
CA LYS A 524 -55.37 24.67 -23.32
C LYS A 524 -54.04 25.24 -22.83
N ALA A 525 -53.77 26.52 -23.10
CA ALA A 525 -52.57 27.20 -22.62
C ALA A 525 -52.53 27.23 -21.08
N ALA A 526 -53.63 27.56 -20.42
CA ALA A 526 -53.73 27.51 -18.95
C ALA A 526 -53.54 26.10 -18.40
N GLY A 527 -54.07 25.07 -19.07
CA GLY A 527 -53.85 23.66 -18.75
C GLY A 527 -52.38 23.26 -18.84
N THR A 528 -51.70 23.62 -19.94
CA THR A 528 -50.26 23.35 -20.10
C THR A 528 -49.40 24.11 -19.09
N PHE A 529 -49.74 25.36 -18.76
CA PHE A 529 -49.07 26.12 -17.71
C PHE A 529 -49.23 25.48 -16.33
N LYS A 530 -50.43 25.02 -16.00
CA LYS A 530 -50.70 24.31 -14.75
C LYS A 530 -49.92 22.99 -14.68
N GLY A 531 -49.82 22.26 -15.79
CA GLY A 531 -49.00 21.05 -15.92
C GLY A 531 -47.51 21.33 -15.73
N ALA A 532 -46.96 22.31 -16.44
CA ALA A 532 -45.55 22.71 -16.32
C ALA A 532 -45.20 23.19 -14.90
N ALA A 533 -46.10 23.95 -14.26
CA ALA A 533 -45.91 24.38 -12.87
C ALA A 533 -45.92 23.18 -11.90
N ALA A 534 -46.79 22.20 -12.12
CA ALA A 534 -46.82 20.97 -11.32
C ALA A 534 -45.54 20.13 -11.51
N GLU A 535 -45.02 20.03 -12.74
CA GLU A 535 -43.74 19.36 -13.03
C GLU A 535 -42.56 20.08 -12.37
N LEU A 536 -42.55 21.41 -12.34
CA LEU A 536 -41.51 22.21 -11.68
C LEU A 536 -41.51 22.01 -10.15
N VAL A 537 -42.70 21.96 -9.53
CA VAL A 537 -42.86 21.64 -8.10
C VAL A 537 -42.44 20.19 -7.81
N ALA A 538 -42.81 19.26 -8.70
CA ALA A 538 -42.40 17.86 -8.59
C ALA A 538 -40.86 17.71 -8.73
N ALA A 539 -40.21 18.51 -9.57
CA ALA A 539 -38.75 18.51 -9.75
C ALA A 539 -38.00 19.20 -8.59
N ALA A 540 -38.61 20.18 -7.91
CA ALA A 540 -38.01 20.85 -6.75
C ALA A 540 -38.00 19.98 -5.48
N THR A 541 -38.94 19.05 -5.35
CA THR A 541 -39.07 18.14 -4.21
C THR A 541 -37.85 17.22 -4.00
N PRO A 542 -37.29 16.54 -5.03
CA PRO A 542 -36.07 15.76 -4.88
C PRO A 542 -34.83 16.60 -4.56
N VAL A 543 -34.76 17.86 -5.00
CA VAL A 543 -33.64 18.76 -4.64
C VAL A 543 -33.63 19.05 -3.14
N LYS A 544 -34.80 19.29 -2.54
CA LYS A 544 -34.93 19.45 -1.09
C LYS A 544 -34.54 18.18 -0.32
N SER A 545 -34.95 17.01 -0.80
CA SER A 545 -34.60 15.75 -0.14
C SER A 545 -33.11 15.40 -0.26
N ILE A 546 -32.45 15.81 -1.35
CA ILE A 546 -30.99 15.72 -1.50
C ILE A 546 -30.30 16.62 -0.47
N ALA A 547 -30.77 17.86 -0.29
CA ALA A 547 -30.22 18.76 0.72
C ALA A 547 -30.36 18.19 2.15
N ASP A 548 -31.52 17.64 2.50
CA ASP A 548 -31.75 17.02 3.82
C ASP A 548 -30.86 15.77 4.03
N ARG A 549 -30.67 14.96 2.97
CA ARG A 549 -29.76 13.78 3.00
C ARG A 549 -28.28 14.18 3.07
N MET A 550 -27.90 15.31 2.47
CA MET A 550 -26.55 15.84 2.58
C MET A 550 -26.28 16.32 4.01
N ASP A 551 -27.22 17.04 4.64
CA ASP A 551 -27.06 17.47 6.05
C ASP A 551 -26.90 16.26 6.99
N SER A 552 -27.71 15.21 6.81
CA SER A 552 -27.60 14.00 7.61
C SER A 552 -26.28 13.25 7.38
N SER A 553 -25.83 13.15 6.13
CA SER A 553 -24.57 12.49 5.78
C SER A 553 -23.36 13.25 6.33
N ILE A 554 -23.39 14.59 6.32
CA ILE A 554 -22.34 15.44 6.90
C ILE A 554 -22.26 15.26 8.42
N ARG A 555 -23.40 15.21 9.12
CA ARG A 555 -23.44 14.92 10.55
C ARG A 555 -22.88 13.53 10.85
N GLN A 556 -23.25 12.53 10.06
CA GLN A 556 -22.79 11.15 10.23
C GLN A 556 -21.29 10.98 9.94
N LEU A 557 -20.76 11.72 8.96
CA LEU A 557 -19.33 11.81 8.68
C LEU A 557 -18.58 12.46 9.85
N THR A 558 -19.11 13.56 10.39
CA THR A 558 -18.52 14.26 11.55
C THR A 558 -18.43 13.31 12.75
N ASP A 559 -19.52 12.61 13.06
CA ASP A 559 -19.58 11.69 14.20
C ASP A 559 -18.68 10.45 13.98
N SER A 560 -18.63 9.91 12.75
CA SER A 560 -17.70 8.81 12.41
C SER A 560 -16.25 9.24 12.52
N THR A 561 -15.91 10.45 12.05
CA THR A 561 -14.56 11.00 12.14
C THR A 561 -14.13 11.17 13.60
N GLN A 562 -15.05 11.64 14.45
CA GLN A 562 -14.80 11.81 15.88
C GLN A 562 -14.61 10.47 16.60
N ARG A 563 -15.39 9.44 16.23
CA ARG A 563 -15.20 8.08 16.74
C ARG A 563 -13.88 7.49 16.29
N VAL A 564 -13.53 7.59 15.01
CA VAL A 564 -12.24 7.10 14.49
C VAL A 564 -11.08 7.79 15.21
N ALA A 565 -11.12 9.11 15.37
CA ALA A 565 -10.12 9.85 16.14
C ALA A 565 -10.00 9.32 17.58
N SER A 566 -11.13 9.09 18.26
CA SER A 566 -11.13 8.54 19.63
C SER A 566 -10.59 7.11 19.71
N THR A 567 -10.88 6.26 18.72
CA THR A 567 -10.38 4.88 18.63
C THR A 567 -8.89 4.84 18.34
N VAL A 568 -8.40 5.73 17.48
CA VAL A 568 -6.98 5.88 17.19
C VAL A 568 -6.23 6.34 18.44
N THR A 569 -6.72 7.35 19.16
CA THR A 569 -6.11 7.80 20.42
C THR A 569 -6.04 6.68 21.45
N ARG A 570 -7.15 5.95 21.65
CA ARG A 570 -7.20 4.84 22.61
C ARG A 570 -6.32 3.66 22.20
N SER A 571 -6.20 3.38 20.90
CA SER A 571 -5.29 2.34 20.39
C SER A 571 -3.83 2.76 20.54
N ALA A 572 -3.52 4.04 20.37
CA ALA A 572 -2.18 4.58 20.59
C ALA A 572 -1.79 4.48 22.07
N GLU A 573 -2.70 4.82 23.00
CA GLU A 573 -2.50 4.61 24.45
C GLU A 573 -2.26 3.13 24.77
N ALA A 574 -3.12 2.23 24.29
CA ALA A 574 -2.97 0.78 24.54
C ALA A 574 -1.67 0.21 23.96
N THR A 575 -1.22 0.72 22.81
CA THR A 575 0.05 0.32 22.19
C THR A 575 1.24 0.86 23.01
N ALA A 576 1.16 2.09 23.52
CA ALA A 576 2.18 2.67 24.39
C ALA A 576 2.30 1.90 25.71
N ASP A 577 1.18 1.54 26.35
CA ASP A 577 1.17 0.72 27.56
C ASP A 577 1.71 -0.69 27.32
N SER A 578 1.36 -1.30 26.19
CA SER A 578 1.89 -2.62 25.80
C SER A 578 3.39 -2.57 25.53
N ALA A 579 3.88 -1.52 24.85
CA ALA A 579 5.30 -1.30 24.62
C ALA A 579 6.05 -1.04 25.93
N ALA A 580 5.50 -0.24 26.84
CA ALA A 580 6.06 0.01 28.17
C ALA A 580 6.15 -1.28 29.00
N SER A 581 5.10 -2.10 28.98
CA SER A 581 5.06 -3.40 29.67
C SER A 581 6.06 -4.40 29.09
N ALA A 582 6.18 -4.47 27.76
CA ALA A 582 7.18 -5.30 27.10
C ALA A 582 8.61 -4.85 27.42
N LEU A 583 8.86 -3.55 27.49
CA LEU A 583 10.17 -3.00 27.86
C LEU A 583 10.51 -3.28 29.34
N ALA A 584 9.51 -3.23 30.22
CA ALA A 584 9.66 -3.59 31.63
C ALA A 584 9.98 -5.09 31.79
N ALA A 585 9.25 -5.96 31.10
CA ALA A 585 9.52 -7.40 31.09
C ALA A 585 10.92 -7.72 30.51
N ALA A 586 11.33 -7.04 29.43
CA ALA A 586 12.66 -7.18 28.87
C ALA A 586 13.76 -6.75 29.86
N ARG A 587 13.56 -5.65 30.59
CA ARG A 587 14.48 -5.21 31.66
C ARG A 587 14.59 -6.21 32.80
N GLU A 588 13.48 -6.82 33.20
CA GLU A 588 13.47 -7.84 34.26
C GLU A 588 14.19 -9.12 33.84
N ILE A 589 13.96 -9.59 32.60
CA ILE A 589 14.67 -10.73 32.03
C ILE A 589 16.17 -10.46 31.95
N LEU A 590 16.58 -9.29 31.44
CA LEU A 590 17.99 -8.91 31.37
C LEU A 590 18.65 -8.76 32.76
N GLY A 591 17.89 -8.26 33.74
CA GLY A 591 18.31 -8.22 35.14
C GLY A 591 18.46 -9.62 35.77
N SER A 592 17.66 -10.59 35.33
CA SER A 592 17.74 -11.98 35.78
C SER A 592 18.91 -12.73 35.13
N GLU A 593 19.14 -12.52 33.83
CA GLU A 593 20.27 -13.08 33.08
C GLU A 593 21.62 -12.57 33.62
N THR A 594 21.73 -11.26 33.92
CA THR A 594 22.94 -10.69 34.54
C THR A 594 23.24 -11.30 35.91
N LYS A 595 22.23 -11.52 36.76
CA LYS A 595 22.39 -12.22 38.05
C LYS A 595 22.73 -13.71 37.88
N ALA A 596 22.16 -14.37 36.88
CA ALA A 596 22.46 -15.77 36.58
C ALA A 596 23.92 -15.94 36.11
N ILE A 597 24.41 -15.02 35.27
CA ILE A 597 25.81 -14.96 34.83
C ILE A 597 26.74 -14.69 36.01
N GLU A 598 26.39 -13.75 36.91
CA GLU A 598 27.17 -13.46 38.11
C GLU A 598 27.24 -14.66 39.06
N SER A 599 26.12 -15.37 39.24
CA SER A 599 26.06 -16.62 40.03
C SER A 599 26.85 -17.76 39.39
N ALA A 600 26.79 -17.90 38.06
CA ALA A 600 27.57 -18.89 37.32
C ALA A 600 29.08 -18.61 37.41
N LEU A 601 29.50 -17.35 37.28
CA LEU A 601 30.88 -16.91 37.48
C LEU A 601 31.36 -17.13 38.93
N GLY A 602 30.48 -16.88 39.92
CA GLY A 602 30.74 -17.23 41.31
C GLY A 602 30.94 -18.75 41.50
N GLY A 603 30.11 -19.57 40.87
CA GLY A 603 30.25 -21.04 40.87
C GLY A 603 31.55 -21.53 40.24
N VAL A 604 31.98 -20.92 39.13
CA VAL A 604 33.27 -21.21 38.49
C VAL A 604 34.44 -20.82 39.39
N THR A 605 34.33 -19.70 40.11
CA THR A 605 35.36 -19.26 41.07
C THR A 605 35.50 -20.25 42.23
N VAL A 606 34.38 -20.72 42.80
CA VAL A 606 34.37 -21.73 43.86
C VAL A 606 34.91 -23.09 43.36
N MET A 607 34.60 -23.46 42.12
CA MET A 607 35.14 -24.66 41.47
C MET A 607 36.67 -24.57 41.32
N LEU A 608 37.18 -23.43 40.86
CA LEU A 608 38.62 -23.17 40.75
C LEU A 608 39.32 -23.21 42.11
N GLU A 609 38.70 -22.68 43.16
CA GLU A 609 39.24 -22.70 44.52
C GLU A 609 39.26 -24.12 45.12
N ARG A 610 38.25 -24.95 44.81
CA ARG A 610 38.25 -26.38 45.13
C ARG A 610 39.33 -27.16 44.38
N LEU A 611 39.54 -26.88 43.10
CA LEU A 611 40.60 -27.49 42.31
C LEU A 611 41.99 -27.10 42.85
N ARG A 612 42.15 -25.84 43.26
CA ARG A 612 43.37 -25.37 43.92
C ARG A 612 43.60 -26.08 45.26
N GLY A 613 42.58 -26.22 46.10
CA GLY A 613 42.66 -27.00 47.33
C GLY A 613 42.85 -28.50 47.13
N GLN A 614 42.52 -29.04 45.96
CA GLN A 614 42.92 -30.42 45.58
C GLN A 614 44.41 -30.50 45.20
N GLY A 615 44.95 -29.47 44.56
CA GLY A 615 46.40 -29.33 44.33
C GLY A 615 47.18 -29.32 45.64
N ASP A 616 46.77 -28.50 46.62
CA ASP A 616 47.42 -28.43 47.93
C ASP A 616 47.39 -29.78 48.68
N ARG A 617 46.32 -30.58 48.49
CA ARG A 617 46.23 -31.94 49.07
C ARG A 617 47.13 -32.94 48.38
N LEU A 618 47.35 -32.80 47.08
CA LEU A 618 48.31 -33.62 46.34
C LEU A 618 49.74 -33.30 46.78
N ASP A 619 50.07 -32.03 46.99
CA ASP A 619 51.38 -31.62 47.53
C ASP A 619 51.59 -32.14 48.97
N ASP A 620 50.57 -32.08 49.84
CA ASP A 620 50.63 -32.67 51.19
C ASP A 620 50.76 -34.20 51.15
N MET A 621 50.10 -34.86 50.18
CA MET A 621 50.28 -36.30 49.95
C MET A 621 51.70 -36.63 49.50
N ASP A 622 52.29 -35.86 48.58
CA ASP A 622 53.67 -36.06 48.13
C ASP A 622 54.67 -35.82 49.26
N GLY A 623 54.46 -34.80 50.09
CA GLY A 623 55.27 -34.56 51.29
C GLY A 623 55.19 -35.72 52.30
N LYS A 624 53.99 -36.26 52.54
CA LYS A 624 53.78 -37.42 53.42
C LYS A 624 54.35 -38.71 52.83
N LEU A 625 54.25 -38.90 51.51
CA LEU A 625 54.86 -40.04 50.82
C LEU A 625 56.39 -39.95 50.89
N GLY A 626 56.98 -38.77 50.72
CA GLY A 626 58.41 -38.53 50.92
C GLY A 626 58.86 -38.91 52.33
N GLN A 627 58.16 -38.43 53.36
CA GLN A 627 58.44 -38.82 54.75
C GLN A 627 58.25 -40.32 55.01
N ALA A 628 57.22 -40.94 54.41
CA ALA A 628 57.00 -42.38 54.54
C ALA A 628 58.13 -43.18 53.87
N PHE A 629 58.65 -42.73 52.73
CA PHE A 629 59.81 -43.34 52.07
C PHE A 629 61.10 -43.16 52.86
N GLU A 630 61.34 -41.99 53.47
CA GLU A 630 62.47 -41.78 54.38
C GLU A 630 62.37 -42.68 55.61
N LEU A 631 61.19 -42.74 56.25
CA LEU A 631 60.95 -43.61 57.40
C LEU A 631 61.11 -45.09 57.04
N TYR A 632 60.65 -45.49 55.84
CA TYR A 632 60.84 -46.84 55.33
C TYR A 632 62.32 -47.13 55.08
N THR A 633 63.05 -46.20 54.48
CA THR A 633 64.50 -46.32 54.23
C THR A 633 65.28 -46.42 55.54
N GLU A 634 64.94 -45.60 56.54
CA GLU A 634 65.58 -45.61 57.86
C GLU A 634 65.28 -46.92 58.62
N ASN A 635 64.04 -47.42 58.53
CA ASN A 635 63.67 -48.70 59.14
C ASN A 635 64.33 -49.88 58.42
N VAL A 636 64.45 -49.84 57.10
CA VAL A 636 65.18 -50.85 56.33
C VAL A 636 66.66 -50.79 56.66
N GLU A 637 67.27 -49.61 56.78
CA GLU A 637 68.67 -49.44 57.18
C GLU A 637 68.90 -49.96 58.60
N LYS A 638 68.02 -49.66 59.56
CA LYS A 638 68.07 -50.21 60.92
C LYS A 638 67.87 -51.72 60.94
N ALA A 639 66.98 -52.27 60.12
CA ALA A 639 66.78 -53.71 60.01
C ALA A 639 67.99 -54.41 59.38
N VAL A 640 68.61 -53.81 58.36
CA VAL A 640 69.84 -54.31 57.72
C VAL A 640 71.03 -54.21 58.67
N GLN A 641 71.23 -53.10 59.38
CA GLN A 641 72.24 -52.98 60.44
C GLN A 641 71.98 -53.96 61.59
N GLY A 642 70.72 -54.18 61.95
CA GLY A 642 70.31 -55.19 62.94
C GLY A 642 70.65 -56.61 62.49
N MET A 643 70.43 -56.94 61.21
CA MET A 643 70.85 -58.22 60.62
C MET A 643 72.37 -58.35 60.59
N PHE A 644 73.13 -57.32 60.21
CA PHE A 644 74.60 -57.34 60.28
C PHE A 644 75.11 -57.47 61.71
N GLY A 645 74.46 -56.83 62.68
CA GLY A 645 74.75 -56.98 64.10
C GLY A 645 74.48 -58.40 64.60
N HIS A 646 73.35 -58.99 64.19
CA HIS A 646 73.00 -60.36 64.56
C HIS A 646 73.93 -61.38 63.91
N VAL A 647 74.32 -61.19 62.64
CA VAL A 647 75.31 -62.02 61.94
C VAL A 647 76.69 -61.90 62.59
N ARG A 648 77.09 -60.70 63.02
CA ARG A 648 78.36 -60.49 63.74
C ARG A 648 78.34 -61.08 65.15
N ASP A 649 77.22 -61.02 65.86
CA ASP A 649 77.04 -61.69 67.16
C ASP A 649 77.02 -63.21 67.00
N MET A 650 76.37 -63.73 65.95
CA MET A 650 76.40 -65.15 65.58
C MET A 650 77.83 -65.58 65.24
N GLN A 651 78.59 -64.77 64.49
CA GLN A 651 79.98 -65.01 64.16
C GLN A 651 80.87 -64.98 65.40
N ASN A 652 80.66 -64.02 66.33
CA ASN A 652 81.39 -63.95 67.60
C ASN A 652 81.03 -65.09 68.57
N ARG A 653 79.80 -65.63 68.51
CA ARG A 653 79.38 -66.79 69.30
C ARG A 653 79.80 -68.12 68.68
N LEU A 654 79.90 -68.21 67.35
CA LEU A 654 80.34 -69.39 66.63
C LEU A 654 81.86 -69.46 66.47
N SER A 655 82.59 -68.35 66.52
CA SER A 655 84.06 -68.35 66.44
C SER A 655 84.71 -69.17 67.55
N PRO A 656 84.31 -69.07 68.84
CA PRO A 656 84.82 -69.96 69.88
C PRO A 656 84.44 -71.42 69.63
N ALA A 657 83.26 -71.70 69.09
CA ALA A 657 82.83 -73.06 68.78
C ALA A 657 83.62 -73.67 67.60
N LEU A 658 83.97 -72.85 66.60
CA LEU A 658 84.84 -73.23 65.48
C LEU A 658 86.30 -73.37 65.90
N ASP A 659 86.80 -72.50 66.79
CA ASP A 659 88.13 -72.64 67.39
C ASP A 659 88.19 -73.89 68.27
N THR A 660 87.14 -74.21 69.05
CA THR A 660 87.05 -75.47 69.80
C THR A 660 87.01 -76.68 68.86
N MET A 661 86.28 -76.62 67.73
CA MET A 661 86.30 -77.69 66.72
C MET A 661 87.67 -77.82 66.05
N ARG A 662 88.36 -76.71 65.79
CA ARG A 662 89.72 -76.70 65.23
C ARG A 662 90.73 -77.28 66.21
N GLU A 663 90.61 -76.96 67.49
CA GLU A 663 91.43 -77.51 68.58
C GLU A 663 91.15 -79.00 68.79
N ILE A 664 89.89 -79.44 68.67
CA ILE A 664 89.52 -80.87 68.68
C ILE A 664 90.05 -81.60 67.44
N VAL A 665 90.05 -80.97 66.27
CA VAL A 665 90.61 -81.55 65.03
C VAL A 665 92.14 -81.59 65.07
N GLU A 666 92.82 -80.57 65.60
CA GLU A 666 94.27 -80.58 65.83
C GLU A 666 94.68 -81.57 66.93
N GLN A 667 93.85 -81.77 67.97
CA GLN A 667 94.03 -82.84 68.96
C GLN A 667 93.73 -84.23 68.40
N ALA A 668 92.81 -84.36 67.44
CA ALA A 668 92.50 -85.62 66.76
C ALA A 668 93.54 -86.01 65.69
N GLU A 669 94.23 -85.05 65.07
CA GLU A 669 95.37 -85.32 64.17
C GLU A 669 96.67 -85.70 64.90
N GLN A 670 96.79 -85.45 66.21
CA GLN A 670 97.98 -85.79 67.01
C GLN A 670 97.93 -87.17 67.70
N PHE A 671 96.83 -87.93 67.64
CA PHE A 671 96.77 -89.27 68.25
C PHE A 671 96.00 -90.28 67.39
N ALA A 672 96.61 -90.68 66.27
CA ALA A 672 96.38 -91.99 65.67
C ALA A 672 97.69 -92.80 65.62
N PRO A 673 97.66 -94.11 65.95
CA PRO A 673 98.74 -94.79 66.67
C PRO A 673 99.79 -95.43 65.75
N GLN A 674 101.06 -95.35 66.14
CA GLN A 674 102.13 -96.22 65.65
C GLN A 674 102.63 -97.19 66.74
N SER A 675 103.00 -98.38 66.29
CA SER A 675 103.03 -99.65 66.99
C SER A 675 104.34 -100.02 67.71
N ARG A 676 104.21 -100.54 68.94
CA ARG A 676 104.77 -101.80 69.50
C ARG A 676 106.29 -102.11 69.53
N ARG A 677 106.74 -102.46 70.77
CA ARG A 677 107.79 -103.40 71.26
C ARG A 677 109.12 -102.82 71.78
N ALA A 678 109.25 -102.70 73.11
CA ALA A 678 110.13 -103.48 74.00
C ALA A 678 109.77 -103.15 75.46
#